data_AF-A0A1C3VB13-F1
#
_entry.id   AF-A0A1C3VB13-F1
#
_cell.length_a   1.000
_cell.length_b   1.000
_cell.length_c   1.000
_cell.angle_alpha   90.00
_cell.angle_beta   90.00
_cell.angle_gamma   90.00
#
_symmetry.space_group_name_H-M   'P 1'
#
loop_
_entity.id
_entity.type
_entity.pdbx_description
1 polymer ?
#
loop_
_entity_poly.entity_id
_entity_poly.type
_entity_poly.pdbx_seq_one_letter_code
_entity_poly.pdbx_strand_id
1 'polypeptide(L)'
;MVPQRKRKIAIIGGGVASITAAYALTEQPGWQEKYDITVYQRGWRLGGKCASGRNREIANRIEEHGLHIWAGFYDNAFRLIRSCYDELVALKLRSPDDPLGTVEKALKPLNTFILSEEAVGNPREEWRPWYIEFPANNLVPGSGGVLPQPFDYFKKVAEFLAGQIDKVGDALPLPRQATDVGGYQTPVHQLVAYAQTMPTDARLHTAQNGNELKEILDGIRIWLEGIKPGEWINDDTARRVYFMLDLGTAFAMGMVADQVFMRGFDSIDGMECSAWLLKHDASEQAVASSVFRSCYDYVFGYPGGICTDRGVGAGTAMRGLLRLAFTYKQALFFKMQAGMGDTIFAPYYQVLKQRGVKFCFFNAVTNLALSASRDTVARIDLVEQARFISGSYEPLFDVAGLPCWPSEPDWLQLVDGEKLRESGIDFESEKSAPVGAPKSLHRGVDFDDVILGASLASLPPMTGELADASPCWKLMLQKVETVATCAVQFWLNKATSETGWPGLVKAHNQYSPFDPATLQTVMTGFAEPLDTWADMSHLLIRETWPGPAPQSIAYFCSPSRDADETAPSMQDQAEQWADDYLTAIWPDTRTAEGKFDKDLLVSLKGQSGSERFTNQYFRQNFYGSERYVLSVPGSVYYRLAPDESGFTNLVLAGDWTRCGINAGCVEAATISGLAAARVFTGSTEPIYGEFDLVPDALPVPALLSSITAPHANWPLTPAFLRGSMEGVFSFHALPVDQVEQMLPPGLVLSRQSVTSATTHPVTFLFNRQTNVRASFLPQFLGFKTYLENIVAINCVEIAGGDGTVFSFLPALFLDNSLATYSGRLFYGLAKQLAKNTLVGSTYSTATEENAPVWTMRYFDYAPISRLVELGNIGLVRALLDTPILTPRGNGSWQAMAFDFSIGSAFAVPVATQLDVFPTNGIGLPAGRFISPPFRAQPEENGLPGAFRCWTDWTLSNPFDSARVKAVAAAQKYFDFNWQQT
;
A
#
# COMPACT_ATOMS: atom_id res chain seq x y z
N MET A 1 -10.79 -23.26 -36.60
CA MET A 1 -10.33 -22.69 -35.31
C MET A 1 -11.24 -23.25 -34.24
N VAL A 2 -10.69 -23.90 -33.21
CA VAL A 2 -11.48 -24.34 -32.05
C VAL A 2 -11.86 -23.09 -31.25
N PRO A 3 -13.13 -22.86 -30.91
CA PRO A 3 -13.53 -21.71 -30.10
C PRO A 3 -12.75 -21.72 -28.77
N GLN A 4 -12.09 -20.61 -28.44
CA GLN A 4 -11.40 -20.49 -27.17
C GLN A 4 -12.45 -20.52 -26.05
N ARG A 5 -12.33 -21.48 -25.12
CA ARG A 5 -13.24 -21.58 -23.97
C ARG A 5 -13.09 -20.34 -23.08
N LYS A 6 -14.20 -19.73 -22.68
CA LYS A 6 -14.23 -18.61 -21.70
C LYS A 6 -13.57 -19.05 -20.39
N ARG A 7 -12.71 -18.21 -19.82
CA ARG A 7 -12.13 -18.41 -18.48
C ARG A 7 -13.18 -18.12 -17.42
N LYS A 8 -13.43 -19.07 -16.53
CA LYS A 8 -14.38 -18.91 -15.43
C LYS A 8 -13.67 -18.24 -14.24
N ILE A 9 -14.15 -17.07 -13.82
CA ILE A 9 -13.56 -16.32 -12.71
C ILE A 9 -14.53 -16.34 -11.52
N ALA A 10 -14.10 -16.95 -10.42
CA ALA A 10 -14.82 -16.91 -9.14
C ALA A 10 -14.29 -15.74 -8.30
N ILE A 11 -15.16 -14.77 -8.00
CA ILE A 11 -14.84 -13.64 -7.13
C ILE A 11 -15.48 -13.91 -5.75
N ILE A 12 -14.68 -13.89 -4.70
CA ILE A 12 -15.14 -14.19 -3.33
C ILE A 12 -15.31 -12.88 -2.56
N GLY A 13 -16.50 -12.61 -2.05
CA GLY A 13 -16.86 -11.38 -1.35
C GLY A 13 -17.42 -10.30 -2.28
N GLY A 14 -18.36 -9.50 -1.77
CA GLY A 14 -19.06 -8.44 -2.49
C GLY A 14 -18.68 -7.01 -2.08
N GLY A 15 -17.48 -6.80 -1.53
CA GLY A 15 -16.98 -5.49 -1.13
C GLY A 15 -16.46 -4.63 -2.28
N VAL A 16 -15.97 -3.42 -1.98
CA VAL A 16 -15.47 -2.43 -2.97
C VAL A 16 -14.46 -3.04 -3.95
N ALA A 17 -13.46 -3.77 -3.46
CA ALA A 17 -12.38 -4.32 -4.29
C ALA A 17 -12.89 -5.38 -5.28
N SER A 18 -13.76 -6.29 -4.84
CA SER A 18 -14.40 -7.31 -5.68
C SER A 18 -15.25 -6.69 -6.79
N ILE A 19 -16.10 -5.73 -6.43
CA ILE A 19 -17.01 -5.08 -7.37
C ILE A 19 -16.23 -4.23 -8.36
N THR A 20 -15.16 -3.57 -7.90
CA THR A 20 -14.21 -2.87 -8.77
C THR A 20 -13.55 -3.82 -9.77
N ALA A 21 -13.04 -4.97 -9.32
CA ALA A 21 -12.41 -5.94 -10.20
C ALA A 21 -13.40 -6.49 -11.23
N ALA A 22 -14.62 -6.86 -10.80
CA ALA A 22 -15.69 -7.29 -11.70
C ALA A 22 -16.04 -6.21 -12.73
N TYR A 23 -16.20 -4.96 -12.29
CA TYR A 23 -16.51 -3.84 -13.17
C TYR A 23 -15.42 -3.61 -14.21
N ALA A 24 -14.16 -3.50 -13.80
CA ALA A 24 -13.02 -3.30 -14.68
C ALA A 24 -12.82 -4.45 -15.68
N LEU A 25 -13.06 -5.70 -15.28
CA LEU A 25 -13.06 -6.84 -16.20
C LEU A 25 -14.14 -6.71 -17.28
N THR A 26 -15.32 -6.21 -16.91
CA THR A 26 -16.45 -6.03 -17.84
C THR A 26 -16.38 -4.75 -18.66
N GLU A 27 -15.46 -3.83 -18.36
CA GLU A 27 -15.18 -2.65 -19.21
C GLU A 27 -14.36 -3.02 -20.45
N GLN A 28 -13.72 -4.20 -20.47
CA GLN A 28 -12.93 -4.65 -21.62
C GLN A 28 -13.83 -4.96 -22.84
N PRO A 29 -13.49 -4.49 -24.05
CA PRO A 29 -14.19 -4.90 -25.27
C PRO A 29 -14.19 -6.42 -25.46
N GLY A 30 -15.37 -6.97 -25.74
CA GLY A 30 -15.57 -8.41 -25.96
C GLY A 30 -15.29 -9.28 -24.74
N TRP A 31 -15.35 -8.74 -23.52
CA TRP A 31 -15.10 -9.51 -22.30
C TRP A 31 -15.99 -10.76 -22.19
N GLN A 32 -17.22 -10.72 -22.72
CA GLN A 32 -18.14 -11.86 -22.69
C GLN A 32 -17.59 -13.06 -23.47
N GLU A 33 -16.69 -12.86 -24.43
CA GLU A 33 -16.04 -13.95 -25.16
C GLU A 33 -14.84 -14.52 -24.39
N LYS A 34 -14.32 -13.75 -23.43
CA LYS A 34 -13.11 -14.07 -22.66
C LYS A 34 -13.41 -14.66 -21.29
N TYR A 35 -14.44 -14.16 -20.60
CA TYR A 35 -14.69 -14.45 -19.19
C TYR A 35 -16.13 -14.89 -18.92
N ASP A 36 -16.29 -15.75 -17.91
CA ASP A 36 -17.55 -16.06 -17.23
C ASP A 36 -17.36 -15.75 -15.75
N ILE A 37 -17.97 -14.66 -15.25
CA ILE A 37 -17.66 -14.07 -13.94
C ILE A 37 -18.80 -14.37 -12.97
N THR A 38 -18.46 -14.94 -11.81
CA THR A 38 -19.40 -15.22 -10.73
C THR A 38 -18.90 -14.63 -9.41
N VAL A 39 -19.72 -13.83 -8.74
CA VAL A 39 -19.45 -13.27 -7.41
C VAL A 39 -20.17 -14.11 -6.37
N TYR A 40 -19.41 -14.67 -5.42
CA TYR A 40 -19.92 -15.42 -4.27
C TYR A 40 -19.99 -14.50 -3.05
N GLN A 41 -21.20 -14.29 -2.54
CA GLN A 41 -21.48 -13.40 -1.42
C GLN A 41 -22.10 -14.20 -0.27
N ARG A 42 -21.54 -14.02 0.93
CA ARG A 42 -22.00 -14.72 2.15
C ARG A 42 -23.45 -14.38 2.47
N GLY A 43 -23.81 -13.10 2.48
CA GLY A 43 -25.14 -12.60 2.85
C GLY A 43 -26.09 -12.40 1.68
N TRP A 44 -27.14 -11.60 1.93
CA TRP A 44 -28.16 -11.22 0.95
C TRP A 44 -27.84 -9.92 0.20
N ARG A 45 -26.81 -9.19 0.63
CA ARG A 45 -26.43 -7.90 0.04
C ARG A 45 -24.93 -7.77 -0.23
N LEU A 46 -24.59 -6.82 -1.10
CA LEU A 46 -23.22 -6.39 -1.38
C LEU A 46 -22.84 -5.22 -0.45
N GLY A 47 -21.55 -4.88 -0.43
CA GLY A 47 -21.04 -3.74 0.33
C GLY A 47 -19.86 -4.07 1.23
N GLY A 48 -19.86 -5.26 1.83
CA GLY A 48 -18.92 -5.59 2.90
C GLY A 48 -19.01 -4.55 4.02
N LYS A 49 -17.87 -3.98 4.44
CA LYS A 49 -17.79 -2.89 5.43
C LYS A 49 -18.55 -1.63 5.02
N CYS A 50 -18.84 -1.48 3.73
CA CYS A 50 -19.60 -0.36 3.15
C CYS A 50 -21.08 -0.68 2.94
N ALA A 51 -21.59 -1.76 3.52
CA ALA A 51 -22.99 -2.14 3.42
C ALA A 51 -23.88 -1.17 4.21
N SER A 52 -25.04 -0.86 3.64
CA SER A 52 -26.14 -0.17 4.32
C SER A 52 -27.43 -0.93 4.06
N GLY A 53 -28.45 -0.72 4.89
CA GLY A 53 -29.74 -1.37 4.77
C GLY A 53 -30.92 -0.42 4.97
N ARG A 54 -32.08 -0.80 4.43
CA ARG A 54 -33.38 -0.17 4.68
C ARG A 54 -34.19 -1.01 5.64
N ASN A 55 -34.54 -0.43 6.78
CA ASN A 55 -35.39 -1.11 7.77
C ASN A 55 -36.87 -0.97 7.38
N ARG A 56 -37.42 -2.00 6.74
CA ARG A 56 -38.81 -2.02 6.28
C ARG A 56 -39.83 -1.89 7.42
N GLU A 57 -39.48 -2.33 8.63
CA GLU A 57 -40.36 -2.22 9.79
C GLU A 57 -40.38 -0.82 10.42
N ILE A 58 -39.34 -0.03 10.15
CA ILE A 58 -39.17 1.31 10.72
C ILE A 58 -38.95 2.30 9.60
N ALA A 59 -40.06 2.68 8.95
CA ALA A 59 -40.10 3.79 7.98
C ALA A 59 -39.08 3.70 6.83
N ASN A 60 -38.60 2.50 6.46
CA ASN A 60 -37.50 2.34 5.50
C ASN A 60 -36.27 3.20 5.84
N ARG A 61 -36.04 3.45 7.14
CA ARG A 61 -34.89 4.24 7.61
C ARG A 61 -33.58 3.59 7.19
N ILE A 62 -32.56 4.40 6.96
CA ILE A 62 -31.24 3.96 6.54
C ILE A 62 -30.45 3.53 7.77
N GLU A 63 -30.01 2.28 7.77
CA GLU A 63 -29.17 1.68 8.81
C GLU A 63 -27.81 1.35 8.20
N GLU A 64 -26.80 2.12 8.62
CA GLU A 64 -25.45 2.05 8.07
C GLU A 64 -24.55 1.11 8.89
N HIS A 65 -23.67 0.38 8.21
CA HIS A 65 -22.67 -0.46 8.89
C HIS A 65 -21.71 0.38 9.76
N GLY A 66 -21.29 1.53 9.23
CA GLY A 66 -20.34 2.47 9.82
C GLY A 66 -20.46 3.83 9.11
N LEU A 67 -19.94 4.89 9.72
CA LEU A 67 -20.00 6.21 9.10
C LEU A 67 -19.05 6.25 7.91
N HIS A 68 -19.59 6.48 6.72
CA HIS A 68 -18.81 6.57 5.49
C HIS A 68 -18.93 7.95 4.88
N ILE A 69 -17.78 8.56 4.61
CA ILE A 69 -17.68 9.82 3.87
C ILE A 69 -16.73 9.59 2.70
N TRP A 70 -17.11 10.10 1.53
CA TRP A 70 -16.32 9.89 0.33
C TRP A 70 -15.31 11.03 0.17
N ALA A 71 -14.01 10.73 0.27
CA ALA A 71 -12.99 11.76 0.18
C ALA A 71 -12.76 12.22 -1.27
N GLY A 72 -12.56 13.52 -1.46
CA GLY A 72 -12.39 14.15 -2.77
C GLY A 72 -11.11 13.75 -3.50
N PHE A 73 -10.17 13.07 -2.82
CA PHE A 73 -8.96 12.52 -3.44
C PHE A 73 -9.11 11.08 -3.93
N TYR A 74 -10.27 10.44 -3.73
CA TYR A 74 -10.58 9.07 -4.15
C TYR A 74 -10.78 8.98 -5.66
N ASP A 75 -9.73 9.28 -6.42
CA ASP A 75 -9.80 9.50 -7.85
C ASP A 75 -10.25 8.25 -8.61
N ASN A 76 -9.68 7.08 -8.29
CA ASN A 76 -10.07 5.84 -8.96
C ASN A 76 -11.53 5.49 -8.65
N ALA A 77 -11.94 5.68 -7.39
CA ALA A 77 -13.31 5.38 -6.98
C ALA A 77 -14.32 6.33 -7.65
N PHE A 78 -13.99 7.62 -7.77
CA PHE A 78 -14.80 8.59 -8.53
C PHE A 78 -14.87 8.26 -10.02
N ARG A 79 -13.74 7.91 -10.64
CA ARG A 79 -13.68 7.55 -12.07
C ARG A 79 -14.64 6.40 -12.37
N LEU A 80 -14.61 5.35 -11.55
CA LEU A 80 -15.45 4.17 -11.76
C LEU A 80 -16.93 4.43 -11.45
N ILE A 81 -17.25 5.13 -10.36
CA ILE A 81 -18.65 5.38 -10.02
C ILE A 81 -19.31 6.32 -11.03
N ARG A 82 -18.58 7.30 -11.59
CA ARG A 82 -19.03 8.10 -12.72
C ARG A 82 -19.37 7.23 -13.93
N SER A 83 -18.41 6.39 -14.36
CA SER A 83 -18.61 5.41 -15.45
C SER A 83 -19.85 4.53 -15.21
N CYS A 84 -20.04 4.06 -13.99
CA CYS A 84 -21.18 3.21 -13.61
C CYS A 84 -22.52 3.95 -13.72
N TYR A 85 -22.60 5.21 -13.28
CA TYR A 85 -23.81 6.03 -13.41
C TYR A 85 -24.12 6.38 -14.87
N ASP A 86 -23.11 6.69 -15.68
CA ASP A 86 -23.28 6.92 -17.12
C ASP A 86 -23.82 5.66 -17.81
N GLU A 87 -23.29 4.49 -17.45
CA GLU A 87 -23.73 3.20 -17.96
C GLU A 87 -25.15 2.82 -17.51
N LEU A 88 -25.52 3.11 -16.26
CA LEU A 88 -26.90 2.90 -15.76
C LEU A 88 -27.92 3.59 -16.66
N VAL A 89 -27.64 4.84 -17.05
CA VAL A 89 -28.48 5.64 -17.94
C VAL A 89 -28.43 5.07 -19.36
N ALA A 90 -27.24 4.75 -19.88
CA ALA A 90 -27.08 4.21 -21.22
C ALA A 90 -27.84 2.88 -21.41
N LEU A 91 -27.83 2.02 -20.38
CA LEU A 91 -28.55 0.74 -20.34
C LEU A 91 -30.05 0.90 -20.01
N LYS A 92 -30.54 2.12 -19.77
CA LYS A 92 -31.93 2.43 -19.38
C LYS A 92 -32.37 1.71 -18.10
N LEU A 93 -31.42 1.45 -17.19
CA LEU A 93 -31.69 0.89 -15.87
C LEU A 93 -32.16 1.97 -14.88
N ARG A 94 -31.82 3.23 -15.15
CA ARG A 94 -32.35 4.45 -14.50
C ARG A 94 -32.45 5.58 -15.52
N SER A 95 -33.41 6.48 -15.33
CA SER A 95 -33.48 7.77 -16.03
C SER A 95 -32.55 8.79 -15.35
N PRO A 96 -31.95 9.76 -16.08
CA PRO A 96 -31.24 10.88 -15.47
C PRO A 96 -32.10 11.66 -14.47
N ASP A 97 -33.42 11.65 -14.65
CA ASP A 97 -34.39 12.35 -13.79
C ASP A 97 -34.73 11.62 -12.49
N ASP A 98 -34.48 10.31 -12.43
CA ASP A 98 -34.77 9.48 -11.26
C ASP A 98 -33.99 9.95 -10.01
N PRO A 99 -34.43 9.57 -8.80
CA PRO A 99 -33.63 9.68 -7.59
C PRO A 99 -32.23 9.09 -7.82
N LEU A 100 -31.20 9.93 -7.66
CA LEU A 100 -29.81 9.55 -7.88
C LEU A 100 -29.61 8.96 -9.30
N GLY A 101 -30.27 9.54 -10.32
CA GLY A 101 -30.12 9.15 -11.72
C GLY A 101 -28.77 9.50 -12.34
N THR A 102 -28.02 10.43 -11.72
CA THR A 102 -26.64 10.80 -12.10
C THR A 102 -25.74 10.86 -10.88
N VAL A 103 -24.43 10.77 -11.10
CA VAL A 103 -23.41 10.86 -10.04
C VAL A 103 -23.45 12.22 -9.32
N GLU A 104 -23.74 13.33 -10.02
CA GLU A 104 -23.89 14.66 -9.41
C GLU A 104 -25.14 14.79 -8.53
N LYS A 105 -26.18 13.97 -8.78
CA LYS A 105 -27.33 13.82 -7.87
C LYS A 105 -27.02 12.89 -6.71
N ALA A 106 -26.12 11.93 -6.88
CA ALA A 106 -25.75 10.92 -5.90
C ALA A 106 -24.73 11.41 -4.86
N LEU A 107 -23.79 12.28 -5.26
CA LEU A 107 -22.70 12.78 -4.43
C LEU A 107 -22.71 14.31 -4.41
N LYS A 108 -22.78 14.91 -3.22
CA LYS A 108 -22.75 16.38 -3.03
C LYS A 108 -21.50 16.81 -2.27
N PRO A 109 -20.84 17.89 -2.69
CA PRO A 109 -19.61 18.35 -2.06
C PRO A 109 -19.83 18.77 -0.60
N LEU A 110 -18.83 18.50 0.24
CA LEU A 110 -18.69 18.93 1.63
C LEU A 110 -17.26 19.45 1.82
N ASN A 111 -17.13 20.73 2.09
CA ASN A 111 -15.82 21.42 2.26
C ASN A 111 -15.48 21.72 3.71
N THR A 112 -16.30 21.25 4.64
CA THR A 112 -16.19 21.60 6.05
C THR A 112 -16.10 20.35 6.89
N PHE A 113 -15.26 20.38 7.92
CA PHE A 113 -15.29 19.42 9.01
C PHE A 113 -14.90 20.12 10.31
N ILE A 114 -15.11 19.42 11.42
CA ILE A 114 -14.93 19.95 12.75
C ILE A 114 -14.01 19.02 13.53
N LEU A 115 -13.03 19.58 14.23
CA LEU A 115 -12.26 18.85 15.23
C LEU A 115 -12.73 19.28 16.61
N SER A 116 -13.00 18.33 17.50
CA SER A 116 -13.37 18.65 18.87
C SER A 116 -12.12 18.74 19.75
N GLU A 117 -11.92 19.87 20.41
CA GLU A 117 -10.84 20.05 21.37
C GLU A 117 -11.39 19.96 22.79
N GLU A 118 -10.74 19.14 23.61
CA GLU A 118 -10.96 19.12 25.06
C GLU A 118 -10.26 20.33 25.68
N ALA A 119 -11.00 21.16 26.43
CA ALA A 119 -10.42 22.33 27.08
C ALA A 119 -9.46 21.92 28.22
N VAL A 120 -8.43 22.75 28.47
CA VAL A 120 -7.51 22.54 29.60
C VAL A 120 -8.26 22.80 30.92
N GLY A 121 -8.53 21.76 31.71
CA GLY A 121 -9.21 21.90 32.99
C GLY A 121 -10.20 20.79 33.28
N ASN A 122 -11.51 21.09 33.14
CA ASN A 122 -12.60 20.13 33.37
C ASN A 122 -13.12 19.54 32.03
N PRO A 123 -12.65 18.35 31.63
CA PRO A 123 -12.96 17.72 30.33
C PRO A 123 -14.44 17.45 30.09
N ARG A 124 -15.20 17.30 31.17
CA ARG A 124 -16.62 16.94 31.11
C ARG A 124 -17.52 18.13 30.78
N GLU A 125 -17.00 19.36 30.84
CA GLU A 125 -17.85 20.55 30.83
C GLU A 125 -17.59 21.48 29.63
N GLU A 126 -16.39 21.49 29.04
CA GLU A 126 -16.04 22.43 27.96
C GLU A 126 -15.34 21.75 26.79
N TRP A 127 -16.04 21.71 25.65
CA TRP A 127 -15.53 21.27 24.36
C TRP A 127 -15.47 22.44 23.39
N ARG A 128 -14.35 22.59 22.70
CA ARG A 128 -14.11 23.70 21.76
C ARG A 128 -14.13 23.16 20.33
N PRO A 129 -15.24 23.30 19.59
CA PRO A 129 -15.27 22.89 18.19
C PRO A 129 -14.35 23.77 17.35
N TRP A 130 -13.46 23.14 16.60
CA TRP A 130 -12.62 23.78 15.59
C TRP A 130 -13.24 23.56 14.22
N TYR A 131 -13.88 24.59 13.69
CA TYR A 131 -14.44 24.59 12.35
C TYR A 131 -13.34 24.83 11.31
N ILE A 132 -13.20 23.90 10.38
CA ILE A 132 -12.22 23.96 9.30
C ILE A 132 -12.96 23.93 7.96
N GLU A 133 -12.70 24.94 7.13
CA GLU A 133 -13.20 25.04 5.77
C GLU A 133 -12.04 24.89 4.77
N PHE A 134 -12.20 23.97 3.82
CA PHE A 134 -11.29 23.75 2.70
C PHE A 134 -11.80 24.49 1.46
N PRO A 135 -10.94 25.19 0.71
CA PRO A 135 -11.38 25.91 -0.47
C PRO A 135 -11.86 24.94 -1.56
N ALA A 136 -13.01 25.22 -2.17
CA ALA A 136 -13.43 24.51 -3.36
C ALA A 136 -12.46 24.78 -4.54
N ASN A 137 -12.34 23.82 -5.46
CA ASN A 137 -11.57 24.02 -6.69
C ASN A 137 -12.35 23.57 -7.93
N ASN A 138 -11.84 23.90 -9.13
CA ASN A 138 -12.52 23.60 -10.40
C ASN A 138 -12.13 22.22 -10.98
N LEU A 139 -11.39 21.40 -10.23
CA LEU A 139 -10.99 20.06 -10.68
C LEU A 139 -12.17 19.10 -10.57
N VAL A 140 -12.29 18.17 -11.52
CA VAL A 140 -13.36 17.17 -11.53
C VAL A 140 -12.89 15.90 -10.82
N PRO A 141 -13.58 15.41 -9.77
CA PRO A 141 -13.25 14.13 -9.15
C PRO A 141 -13.25 12.97 -10.15
N GLY A 142 -12.21 12.14 -10.12
CA GLY A 142 -12.05 10.98 -11.03
C GLY A 142 -11.45 11.28 -12.40
N SER A 143 -10.91 12.48 -12.59
CA SER A 143 -10.25 12.90 -13.83
C SER A 143 -8.80 12.43 -14.00
N GLY A 144 -8.22 11.70 -13.03
CA GLY A 144 -6.83 11.23 -13.08
C GLY A 144 -5.78 12.34 -12.89
N GLY A 145 -4.52 12.04 -13.19
CA GLY A 145 -3.41 13.00 -13.13
C GLY A 145 -2.11 12.37 -12.66
N VAL A 146 -1.16 13.20 -12.23
CA VAL A 146 0.06 12.77 -11.53
C VAL A 146 -0.04 13.17 -10.07
N LEU A 147 0.24 12.25 -9.13
CA LEU A 147 0.31 12.61 -7.72
C LEU A 147 1.60 13.37 -7.41
N PRO A 148 1.55 14.34 -6.48
CA PRO A 148 2.76 14.96 -5.95
C PRO A 148 3.74 13.90 -5.41
N GLN A 149 5.02 14.05 -5.73
CA GLN A 149 6.08 13.26 -5.10
C GLN A 149 6.33 13.77 -3.67
N PRO A 150 7.06 13.04 -2.80
CA PRO A 150 7.28 13.48 -1.43
C PRO A 150 7.86 14.91 -1.30
N PHE A 151 8.79 15.30 -2.18
CA PHE A 151 9.31 16.68 -2.18
C PHE A 151 8.28 17.73 -2.61
N ASP A 152 7.33 17.38 -3.49
CA ASP A 152 6.22 18.28 -3.83
C ASP A 152 5.27 18.46 -2.65
N TYR A 153 4.99 17.40 -1.88
CA TYR A 153 4.24 17.52 -0.64
C TYR A 153 4.96 18.38 0.39
N PHE A 154 6.28 18.24 0.53
CA PHE A 154 7.08 19.10 1.39
C PHE A 154 6.89 20.58 1.08
N LYS A 155 6.99 20.96 -0.20
CA LYS A 155 6.75 22.35 -0.65
C LYS A 155 5.33 22.81 -0.30
N LYS A 156 4.32 21.98 -0.55
CA LYS A 156 2.92 22.29 -0.24
C LYS A 156 2.66 22.47 1.26
N VAL A 157 3.30 21.66 2.10
CA VAL A 157 3.23 21.81 3.56
C VAL A 157 3.89 23.12 3.99
N ALA A 158 5.10 23.42 3.50
CA ALA A 158 5.77 24.68 3.81
C ALA A 158 4.92 25.91 3.40
N GLU A 159 4.32 25.89 2.20
CA GLU A 159 3.41 26.92 1.71
C GLU A 159 2.14 27.05 2.57
N PHE A 160 1.54 25.91 2.96
CA PHE A 160 0.39 25.88 3.84
C PHE A 160 0.70 26.49 5.21
N LEU A 161 1.84 26.13 5.81
CA LEU A 161 2.28 26.64 7.11
C LEU A 161 2.56 28.15 7.06
N ALA A 162 3.23 28.63 6.02
CA ALA A 162 3.42 30.07 5.80
C ALA A 162 2.07 30.80 5.75
N GLY A 163 1.10 30.27 5.01
CA GLY A 163 -0.24 30.83 4.95
C GLY A 163 -1.03 30.77 6.27
N GLN A 164 -0.74 29.83 7.18
CA GLN A 164 -1.34 29.85 8.53
C GLN A 164 -0.71 30.93 9.42
N ILE A 165 0.60 31.19 9.28
CA ILE A 165 1.28 32.28 10.02
C ILE A 165 0.68 33.63 9.63
N ASP A 166 0.39 33.85 8.34
CA ASP A 166 -0.20 35.10 7.86
C ASP A 166 -1.58 35.39 8.48
N LYS A 167 -2.33 34.35 8.87
CA LYS A 167 -3.66 34.50 9.49
C LYS A 167 -3.61 34.92 10.96
N VAL A 168 -2.57 34.52 11.69
CA VAL A 168 -2.45 34.83 13.13
C VAL A 168 -1.77 36.17 13.40
N GLY A 169 -0.99 36.69 12.45
CA GLY A 169 -0.29 37.97 12.61
C GLY A 169 0.52 38.02 13.91
N ASP A 170 0.31 39.06 14.71
CA ASP A 170 1.02 39.28 15.98
C ASP A 170 0.50 38.43 17.16
N ALA A 171 -0.54 37.59 16.96
CA ALA A 171 -1.08 36.73 18.01
C ALA A 171 -0.13 35.59 18.43
N LEU A 172 0.83 35.23 17.56
CA LEU A 172 1.98 34.41 17.91
C LEU A 172 3.25 35.28 17.93
N PRO A 173 4.17 35.10 18.90
CA PRO A 173 5.41 35.89 18.94
C PRO A 173 6.27 35.65 17.69
N LEU A 174 6.19 36.55 16.72
CA LEU A 174 7.00 36.49 15.50
C LEU A 174 8.47 36.80 15.84
N PRO A 175 9.44 36.13 15.19
CA PRO A 175 10.83 36.45 15.39
C PRO A 175 11.08 37.88 14.90
N ARG A 176 11.60 38.76 15.77
CA ARG A 176 11.94 40.14 15.38
C ARG A 176 12.84 40.07 14.15
N GLN A 177 12.53 40.84 13.10
CA GLN A 177 13.38 40.98 11.91
C GLN A 177 14.83 41.19 12.35
N ALA A 178 15.65 40.15 12.24
CA ALA A 178 17.09 40.32 12.29
C ALA A 178 17.44 41.12 11.04
N THR A 179 17.96 42.33 11.22
CA THR A 179 18.32 43.24 10.14
C THR A 179 19.45 42.75 9.23
N ASP A 180 19.92 41.51 9.36
CA ASP A 180 20.90 40.83 8.51
C ASP A 180 20.56 39.33 8.61
N VAL A 181 20.10 38.56 7.62
CA VAL A 181 20.45 38.40 6.19
C VAL A 181 19.20 37.82 5.48
N GLY A 182 18.72 38.41 4.38
CA GLY A 182 17.76 37.75 3.46
C GLY A 182 16.35 38.35 3.29
N GLY A 183 15.88 39.23 4.18
CA GLY A 183 14.64 40.01 3.97
C GLY A 183 13.30 39.24 4.04
N TYR A 184 13.28 38.00 4.54
CA TYR A 184 12.06 37.19 4.70
C TYR A 184 11.26 37.59 5.95
N GLN A 185 9.93 37.42 5.93
CA GLN A 185 9.05 37.75 7.05
C GLN A 185 9.23 36.81 8.25
N THR A 186 9.35 35.50 8.00
CA THR A 186 9.62 34.48 9.03
C THR A 186 10.53 33.37 8.49
N PRO A 187 11.15 32.55 9.37
CA PRO A 187 11.94 31.39 8.93
C PRO A 187 11.15 30.38 8.06
N VAL A 188 9.83 30.27 8.25
CA VAL A 188 8.97 29.43 7.40
C VAL A 188 8.85 30.01 5.98
N HIS A 189 8.79 31.34 5.83
CA HIS A 189 8.84 31.98 4.51
C HIS A 189 10.19 31.77 3.81
N GLN A 190 11.29 31.77 4.56
CA GLN A 190 12.60 31.41 4.04
C GLN A 190 12.63 29.95 3.55
N LEU A 191 12.01 29.02 4.28
CA LEU A 191 11.90 27.62 3.87
C LEU A 191 11.17 27.47 2.54
N VAL A 192 10.04 28.16 2.37
CA VAL A 192 9.27 28.16 1.11
C VAL A 192 10.13 28.68 -0.03
N ALA A 193 10.74 29.86 0.14
CA ALA A 193 11.58 30.47 -0.88
C ALA A 193 12.74 29.56 -1.29
N TYR A 194 13.43 28.95 -0.31
CA TYR A 194 14.55 28.07 -0.59
C TYR A 194 14.11 26.78 -1.31
N ALA A 195 13.06 26.11 -0.81
CA ALA A 195 12.54 24.88 -1.40
C ALA A 195 12.07 25.07 -2.86
N GLN A 196 11.58 26.26 -3.22
CA GLN A 196 11.20 26.61 -4.59
C GLN A 196 12.41 26.74 -5.54
N THR A 197 13.62 26.99 -5.03
CA THR A 197 14.85 27.04 -5.85
C THR A 197 15.38 25.65 -6.20
N MET A 198 14.97 24.62 -5.46
CA MET A 198 15.47 23.26 -5.63
C MET A 198 14.75 22.53 -6.78
N PRO A 199 15.44 21.62 -7.50
CA PRO A 199 14.79 20.78 -8.51
C PRO A 199 13.61 20.01 -7.93
N THR A 200 12.51 19.90 -8.68
CA THR A 200 11.35 19.08 -8.27
C THR A 200 11.72 17.61 -8.09
N ASP A 201 12.62 17.10 -8.93
CA ASP A 201 13.15 15.75 -8.79
C ASP A 201 14.16 15.71 -7.64
N ALA A 202 13.76 15.10 -6.53
CA ALA A 202 14.59 14.94 -5.34
C ALA A 202 15.93 14.26 -5.60
N ARG A 203 16.01 13.47 -6.68
CA ARG A 203 17.21 12.74 -7.08
C ARG A 203 18.30 13.66 -7.59
N LEU A 204 17.97 14.90 -7.92
CA LEU A 204 18.91 15.96 -8.32
C LEU A 204 19.35 16.84 -7.13
N HIS A 205 18.84 16.59 -5.92
CA HIS A 205 19.24 17.33 -4.73
C HIS A 205 20.67 16.97 -4.33
N THR A 206 21.48 17.99 -4.10
CA THR A 206 22.84 17.84 -3.60
C THR A 206 22.87 17.71 -2.08
N ALA A 207 23.99 17.24 -1.51
CA ALA A 207 24.18 17.23 -0.05
C ALA A 207 24.07 18.65 0.55
N GLN A 208 24.53 19.67 -0.18
CA GLN A 208 24.36 21.06 0.22
C GLN A 208 22.88 21.44 0.32
N ASN A 209 22.03 20.96 -0.59
CA ASN A 209 20.61 21.21 -0.51
C ASN A 209 19.98 20.65 0.77
N GLY A 210 20.35 19.42 1.13
CA GLY A 210 19.89 18.78 2.37
C GLY A 210 20.35 19.52 3.64
N ASN A 211 21.63 19.93 3.69
CA ASN A 211 22.18 20.66 4.84
C ASN A 211 21.50 22.02 5.04
N GLU A 212 21.28 22.78 3.97
CA GLU A 212 20.62 24.10 4.05
C GLU A 212 19.14 23.96 4.48
N LEU A 213 18.41 22.96 3.97
CA LEU A 213 17.04 22.68 4.45
C LEU A 213 17.05 22.40 5.95
N LYS A 214 18.00 21.59 6.42
CA LYS A 214 18.15 21.25 7.83
C LYS A 214 18.44 22.48 8.68
N GLU A 215 19.34 23.35 8.25
CA GLU A 215 19.67 24.60 8.97
C GLU A 215 18.46 25.54 9.10
N ILE A 216 17.67 25.70 8.03
CA ILE A 216 16.45 26.51 8.07
C ILE A 216 15.42 25.89 9.04
N LEU A 217 15.23 24.57 9.00
CA LEU A 217 14.30 23.85 9.88
C LEU A 217 14.72 23.88 11.35
N ASP A 218 16.03 23.74 11.63
CA ASP A 218 16.59 23.91 12.97
C ASP A 218 16.33 25.34 13.48
N GLY A 219 16.43 26.35 12.62
CA GLY A 219 16.07 27.74 12.94
C GLY A 219 14.59 27.93 13.27
N ILE A 220 13.67 27.27 12.53
CA ILE A 220 12.23 27.28 12.84
C ILE A 220 11.98 26.62 14.20
N ARG A 221 12.61 25.48 14.48
CA ARG A 221 12.49 24.75 15.75
C ARG A 221 12.91 25.62 16.94
N ILE A 222 14.08 26.27 16.86
CA ILE A 222 14.57 27.19 17.90
C ILE A 222 13.58 28.35 18.12
N TRP A 223 12.98 28.87 17.05
CA TRP A 223 11.96 29.92 17.18
C TRP A 223 10.72 29.44 17.93
N LEU A 224 10.17 28.26 17.57
CA LEU A 224 9.00 27.69 18.23
C LEU A 224 9.25 27.39 19.71
N GLU A 225 10.42 26.82 20.05
CA GLU A 225 10.83 26.58 21.45
C GLU A 225 11.00 27.88 22.26
N GLY A 226 11.36 28.98 21.59
CA GLY A 226 11.46 30.30 22.20
C GLY A 226 10.12 30.92 22.59
N ILE A 227 8.99 30.39 22.08
CA ILE A 227 7.64 30.83 22.44
C ILE A 227 7.32 30.29 23.83
N LYS A 228 7.47 31.15 24.84
CA LYS A 228 7.18 30.78 26.24
C LYS A 228 5.70 30.40 26.41
N PRO A 229 5.38 29.40 27.25
CA PRO A 229 4.01 29.15 27.69
C PRO A 229 3.39 30.44 28.26
N GLY A 230 2.24 30.87 27.75
CA GLY A 230 1.64 32.17 28.06
C GLY A 230 0.19 32.28 27.57
N GLU A 231 -0.34 33.51 27.50
CA GLU A 231 -1.77 33.78 27.21
C GLU A 231 -2.27 33.24 25.86
N TRP A 232 -1.38 32.99 24.88
CA TRP A 232 -1.74 32.45 23.57
C TRP A 232 -2.41 31.07 23.61
N ILE A 233 -2.18 30.28 24.68
CA ILE A 233 -2.84 28.96 24.83
C ILE A 233 -4.36 29.09 25.01
N ASN A 234 -4.82 30.23 25.53
CA ASN A 234 -6.23 30.52 25.73
C ASN A 234 -6.91 31.08 24.47
N ASP A 235 -6.13 31.59 23.51
CA ASP A 235 -6.63 31.97 22.20
C ASP A 235 -6.66 30.72 21.29
N ASP A 236 -7.87 30.32 20.89
CA ASP A 236 -8.06 29.11 20.09
C ASP A 236 -7.30 29.18 18.76
N THR A 237 -7.20 30.35 18.12
CA THR A 237 -6.57 30.49 16.80
C THR A 237 -5.06 30.41 16.90
N ALA A 238 -4.46 31.16 17.82
CA ALA A 238 -3.01 31.13 18.05
C ALA A 238 -2.54 29.73 18.46
N ARG A 239 -3.28 29.07 19.36
CA ARG A 239 -2.97 27.70 19.80
C ARG A 239 -3.03 26.67 18.67
N ARG A 240 -4.08 26.70 17.85
CA ARG A 240 -4.24 25.79 16.71
C ARG A 240 -3.14 25.96 15.67
N VAL A 241 -2.76 27.20 15.35
CA VAL A 241 -1.66 27.48 14.41
C VAL A 241 -0.31 27.07 14.98
N TYR A 242 -0.07 27.28 16.27
CA TYR A 242 1.15 26.79 16.93
C TYR A 242 1.30 25.27 16.78
N PHE A 243 0.24 24.50 17.07
CA PHE A 243 0.29 23.04 16.91
C PHE A 243 0.53 22.60 15.46
N MET A 244 -0.08 23.28 14.48
CA MET A 244 0.20 23.02 13.06
C MET A 244 1.66 23.32 12.68
N LEU A 245 2.24 24.41 13.19
CA LEU A 245 3.63 24.77 12.94
C LEU A 245 4.60 23.77 13.56
N ASP A 246 4.32 23.35 14.80
CA ASP A 246 5.15 22.40 15.53
C ASP A 246 5.18 21.02 14.85
N LEU A 247 4.00 20.46 14.55
CA LEU A 247 3.85 19.19 13.84
C LEU A 247 4.40 19.27 12.41
N GLY A 248 4.11 20.36 11.70
CA GLY A 248 4.55 20.57 10.32
C GLY A 248 6.07 20.72 10.20
N THR A 249 6.72 21.37 11.17
CA THR A 249 8.18 21.50 11.23
C THR A 249 8.83 20.15 11.54
N ALA A 250 8.27 19.37 12.48
CA ALA A 250 8.76 18.03 12.80
C ALA A 250 8.63 17.08 11.60
N PHE A 251 7.49 17.12 10.91
CA PHE A 251 7.29 16.41 9.66
C PHE A 251 8.33 16.80 8.61
N ALA A 252 8.52 18.09 8.38
CA ALA A 252 9.48 18.61 7.40
C ALA A 252 10.92 18.18 7.73
N MET A 253 11.33 18.27 9.01
CA MET A 253 12.61 17.76 9.49
C MET A 253 12.76 16.26 9.22
N GLY A 254 11.74 15.47 9.57
CA GLY A 254 11.75 14.03 9.35
C GLY A 254 11.85 13.64 7.88
N MET A 255 11.21 14.37 6.97
CA MET A 255 11.33 14.11 5.54
C MET A 255 12.77 14.26 5.04
N VAL A 256 13.51 15.24 5.56
CA VAL A 256 14.92 15.50 5.22
C VAL A 256 15.82 14.47 5.90
N ALA A 257 15.71 14.32 7.22
CA ALA A 257 16.60 13.49 8.04
C ALA A 257 16.51 12.00 7.68
N ASP A 258 15.30 11.49 7.43
CA ASP A 258 15.08 10.08 7.09
C ASP A 258 15.07 9.84 5.56
N GLN A 259 15.47 10.82 4.76
CA GLN A 259 15.60 10.76 3.29
C GLN A 259 14.30 10.34 2.56
N VAL A 260 13.15 10.75 3.07
CA VAL A 260 11.82 10.38 2.54
C VAL A 260 11.64 10.85 1.10
N PHE A 261 12.28 11.96 0.71
CA PHE A 261 12.27 12.44 -0.68
C PHE A 261 12.77 11.39 -1.69
N MET A 262 13.73 10.56 -1.27
CA MET A 262 14.38 9.55 -2.10
C MET A 262 13.81 8.14 -1.87
N ARG A 263 13.42 7.84 -0.63
CA ARG A 263 13.02 6.50 -0.19
C ARG A 263 11.51 6.27 -0.22
N GLY A 264 10.70 7.34 -0.38
CA GLY A 264 9.24 7.29 -0.33
C GLY A 264 8.70 7.15 1.09
N PHE A 265 7.37 7.18 1.26
CA PHE A 265 6.77 7.12 2.59
C PHE A 265 6.86 5.73 3.23
N ASP A 266 6.91 4.65 2.44
CA ASP A 266 7.06 3.28 2.97
C ASP A 266 8.30 3.16 3.89
N SER A 267 9.38 3.91 3.63
CA SER A 267 10.64 3.79 4.38
C SER A 267 10.57 4.22 5.85
N ILE A 268 9.54 4.99 6.22
CA ILE A 268 9.28 5.42 7.60
C ILE A 268 8.11 4.65 8.25
N ASP A 269 7.44 3.77 7.50
CA ASP A 269 6.24 3.07 7.97
C ASP A 269 6.49 2.08 9.12
N GLY A 270 7.75 1.65 9.31
CA GLY A 270 8.16 0.79 10.42
C GLY A 270 8.05 1.45 11.81
N MET A 271 7.75 2.75 11.88
CA MET A 271 7.59 3.50 13.12
C MET A 271 6.16 4.00 13.29
N GLU A 272 5.68 4.04 14.53
CA GLU A 272 4.40 4.67 14.85
C GLU A 272 4.48 6.17 14.58
N CYS A 273 3.42 6.75 14.02
CA CYS A 273 3.41 8.10 13.49
C CYS A 273 3.70 9.19 14.55
N SER A 274 3.16 9.08 15.76
CA SER A 274 3.43 10.01 16.85
C SER A 274 4.87 9.89 17.34
N ALA A 275 5.38 8.65 17.47
CA ALA A 275 6.77 8.40 17.82
C ALA A 275 7.75 8.96 16.77
N TRP A 276 7.40 8.88 15.47
CA TRP A 276 8.19 9.47 14.41
C TRP A 276 8.22 10.99 14.46
N LEU A 277 7.10 11.66 14.76
CA LEU A 277 7.09 13.11 14.95
C LEU A 277 7.87 13.56 16.19
N LEU A 278 7.75 12.84 17.30
CA LEU A 278 8.52 13.10 18.53
C LEU A 278 10.02 12.91 18.31
N LYS A 279 10.43 11.90 17.53
CA LYS A 279 11.83 11.70 17.11
C LYS A 279 12.40 12.92 16.38
N HIS A 280 11.55 13.68 15.68
CA HIS A 280 11.91 14.89 14.93
C HIS A 280 11.45 16.17 15.63
N ASP A 281 11.48 16.14 16.97
CA ASP A 281 11.32 17.29 17.88
C ASP A 281 9.94 17.95 17.89
N ALA A 282 8.86 17.24 17.50
CA ALA A 282 7.50 17.70 17.81
C ALA A 282 7.29 17.77 19.34
N SER A 283 6.55 18.75 19.83
CA SER A 283 6.19 18.79 21.25
C SER A 283 5.11 17.74 21.59
N GLU A 284 5.17 17.21 22.82
CA GLU A 284 4.15 16.30 23.34
C GLU A 284 2.75 16.92 23.28
N GLN A 285 2.63 18.23 23.50
CA GLN A 285 1.35 18.94 23.46
C GLN A 285 0.76 18.96 22.04
N ALA A 286 1.58 19.21 21.01
CA ALA A 286 1.09 19.20 19.65
C ALA A 286 0.73 17.78 19.20
N VAL A 287 1.48 16.76 19.61
CA VAL A 287 1.13 15.35 19.39
C VAL A 287 -0.15 14.93 20.13
N ALA A 288 -0.43 15.51 21.29
CA ALA A 288 -1.66 15.28 22.04
C ALA A 288 -2.87 16.09 21.51
N SER A 289 -2.64 17.08 20.66
CA SER A 289 -3.69 17.99 20.15
C SER A 289 -4.74 17.27 19.28
N SER A 290 -5.93 17.87 19.17
CA SER A 290 -7.04 17.32 18.37
C SER A 290 -6.67 17.17 16.89
N VAL A 291 -5.92 18.12 16.29
CA VAL A 291 -5.49 18.02 14.89
C VAL A 291 -4.71 16.76 14.60
N PHE A 292 -3.91 16.29 15.57
CA PHE A 292 -3.17 15.05 15.38
C PHE A 292 -3.94 13.82 15.86
N ARG A 293 -4.62 13.87 17.02
CA ARG A 293 -5.50 12.77 17.48
C ARG A 293 -6.51 12.37 16.42
N SER A 294 -7.19 13.34 15.81
CA SER A 294 -8.24 13.10 14.82
C SER A 294 -7.77 12.41 13.55
N CYS A 295 -6.46 12.39 13.29
CA CYS A 295 -5.89 11.56 12.23
C CYS A 295 -6.06 10.06 12.52
N TYR A 296 -6.01 9.67 13.80
CA TYR A 296 -6.21 8.28 14.26
C TYR A 296 -7.70 7.93 14.29
N ASP A 297 -8.55 8.81 14.81
CA ASP A 297 -10.01 8.60 14.82
C ASP A 297 -10.54 8.35 13.41
N TYR A 298 -10.09 9.16 12.43
CA TYR A 298 -10.51 9.06 11.02
C TYR A 298 -10.24 7.68 10.39
N VAL A 299 -9.21 6.97 10.85
CA VAL A 299 -8.83 5.65 10.33
C VAL A 299 -8.97 4.55 11.39
N PHE A 300 -9.67 4.83 12.49
CA PHE A 300 -9.78 3.94 13.65
C PHE A 300 -8.44 3.34 14.09
N GLY A 301 -7.37 4.14 14.08
CA GLY A 301 -5.97 3.75 14.26
C GLY A 301 -5.59 3.35 15.69
N TYR A 302 -6.41 2.52 16.33
CA TYR A 302 -6.34 2.15 17.74
C TYR A 302 -6.39 0.62 17.88
N PRO A 303 -5.24 -0.07 17.98
CA PRO A 303 -5.18 -1.52 18.15
C PRO A 303 -6.07 -2.00 19.31
N GLY A 304 -6.81 -3.10 19.09
CA GLY A 304 -7.77 -3.64 20.07
C GLY A 304 -8.94 -2.72 20.43
N GLY A 305 -9.09 -1.57 19.76
CA GLY A 305 -10.10 -0.56 20.09
C GLY A 305 -9.80 0.23 21.35
N ILE A 306 -8.52 0.32 21.73
CA ILE A 306 -8.06 1.05 22.91
C ILE A 306 -7.63 2.46 22.49
N CYS A 307 -8.48 3.47 22.65
CA CYS A 307 -8.22 4.83 22.13
C CYS A 307 -7.05 5.57 22.80
N THR A 308 -6.47 5.02 23.87
CA THR A 308 -5.22 5.49 24.47
C THR A 308 -3.97 4.87 23.84
N ASP A 309 -4.13 3.84 23.00
CA ASP A 309 -3.05 3.14 22.30
C ASP A 309 -3.11 3.43 20.80
N ARG A 310 -2.21 4.29 20.31
CA ARG A 310 -2.16 4.74 18.92
C ARG A 310 -1.33 3.78 18.08
N GLY A 311 -1.86 3.36 16.92
CA GLY A 311 -1.22 2.35 16.09
C GLY A 311 -1.38 2.58 14.60
N VAL A 312 -0.71 3.61 14.06
CA VAL A 312 -0.61 3.85 12.61
C VAL A 312 0.84 4.05 12.21
N GLY A 313 1.29 3.35 11.16
CA GLY A 313 2.61 3.54 10.56
C GLY A 313 2.80 4.95 9.99
N ALA A 314 3.94 5.60 10.27
CA ALA A 314 4.19 6.98 9.91
C ALA A 314 4.09 7.25 8.40
N GLY A 315 4.54 6.30 7.58
CA GLY A 315 4.47 6.38 6.12
C GLY A 315 3.04 6.44 5.62
N THR A 316 2.24 5.46 6.03
CA THR A 316 0.82 5.36 5.69
C THR A 316 0.02 6.57 6.19
N ALA A 317 0.24 7.01 7.44
CA ALA A 317 -0.41 8.18 8.00
C ALA A 317 -0.12 9.45 7.19
N MET A 318 1.17 9.75 6.96
CA MET A 318 1.57 10.95 6.22
C MET A 318 1.04 10.93 4.79
N ARG A 319 1.12 9.79 4.11
CA ARG A 319 0.55 9.64 2.76
C ARG A 319 -0.95 9.95 2.73
N GLY A 320 -1.71 9.39 3.66
CA GLY A 320 -3.16 9.60 3.75
C GLY A 320 -3.52 11.07 4.00
N LEU A 321 -2.87 11.69 5.00
CA LEU A 321 -3.12 13.09 5.37
C LEU A 321 -2.74 14.08 4.27
N LEU A 322 -1.59 13.89 3.63
CA LEU A 322 -1.13 14.74 2.55
C LEU A 322 -2.05 14.63 1.33
N ARG A 323 -2.53 13.43 1.00
CA ARG A 323 -3.50 13.25 -0.09
C ARG A 323 -4.83 13.92 0.24
N LEU A 324 -5.34 13.75 1.46
CA LEU A 324 -6.56 14.39 1.94
C LEU A 324 -6.45 15.92 1.85
N ALA A 325 -5.34 16.49 2.31
CA ALA A 325 -5.15 17.94 2.37
C ALA A 325 -4.85 18.60 1.01
N PHE A 326 -4.13 17.91 0.10
CA PHE A 326 -3.54 18.56 -1.07
C PHE A 326 -3.92 17.98 -2.43
N THR A 327 -4.68 16.88 -2.48
CA THR A 327 -5.01 16.19 -3.74
C THR A 327 -6.50 15.98 -3.97
N TYR A 328 -7.35 16.55 -3.11
CA TYR A 328 -8.79 16.54 -3.32
C TYR A 328 -9.18 17.34 -4.58
N LYS A 329 -10.24 16.89 -5.25
CA LYS A 329 -10.80 17.55 -6.42
C LYS A 329 -12.22 18.02 -6.10
N GLN A 330 -12.53 19.24 -6.50
CA GLN A 330 -13.77 19.97 -6.21
C GLN A 330 -14.02 20.27 -4.73
N ALA A 331 -14.05 19.25 -3.87
CA ALA A 331 -14.30 19.39 -2.45
C ALA A 331 -13.51 18.38 -1.62
N LEU A 332 -13.32 18.67 -0.32
CA LEU A 332 -12.59 17.78 0.60
C LEU A 332 -13.29 16.42 0.73
N PHE A 333 -14.61 16.45 0.92
CA PHE A 333 -15.47 15.30 1.11
C PHE A 333 -16.73 15.41 0.24
N PHE A 334 -17.45 14.30 0.12
CA PHE A 334 -18.73 14.23 -0.57
C PHE A 334 -19.73 13.42 0.26
N LYS A 335 -20.92 14.00 0.45
CA LYS A 335 -22.07 13.36 1.07
C LYS A 335 -22.87 12.58 0.04
N MET A 336 -23.04 11.29 0.30
CA MET A 336 -23.97 10.44 -0.43
C MET A 336 -25.42 10.88 -0.16
N GLN A 337 -26.25 10.87 -1.20
CA GLN A 337 -27.65 11.36 -1.14
C GLN A 337 -28.68 10.23 -0.92
N ALA A 338 -28.20 9.06 -0.48
CA ALA A 338 -28.90 7.91 0.10
C ALA A 338 -27.86 7.12 0.95
N GLY A 339 -28.23 5.95 1.46
CA GLY A 339 -27.25 5.08 2.14
C GLY A 339 -26.13 4.62 1.20
N MET A 340 -24.97 4.24 1.73
CA MET A 340 -23.81 3.87 0.91
C MET A 340 -24.11 2.67 -0.01
N GLY A 341 -24.82 1.67 0.49
CA GLY A 341 -25.29 0.52 -0.29
C GLY A 341 -26.12 0.94 -1.51
N ASP A 342 -27.05 1.87 -1.33
CA ASP A 342 -27.97 2.33 -2.39
C ASP A 342 -27.29 3.28 -3.38
N THR A 343 -26.33 4.08 -2.89
CA THR A 343 -25.60 5.08 -3.67
C THR A 343 -24.47 4.46 -4.49
N ILE A 344 -23.83 3.40 -3.99
CA ILE A 344 -22.64 2.83 -4.62
C ILE A 344 -22.92 1.41 -5.15
N PHE A 345 -23.39 0.51 -4.30
CA PHE A 345 -23.47 -0.92 -4.64
C PHE A 345 -24.71 -1.29 -5.44
N ALA A 346 -25.84 -0.62 -5.25
CA ALA A 346 -27.02 -0.84 -6.08
C ALA A 346 -26.76 -0.48 -7.57
N PRO A 347 -26.14 0.68 -7.91
CA PRO A 347 -25.67 0.97 -9.25
C PRO A 347 -24.78 -0.13 -9.85
N TYR A 348 -23.70 -0.50 -9.16
CA TYR A 348 -22.80 -1.53 -9.65
C TYR A 348 -23.51 -2.87 -9.84
N TYR A 349 -24.34 -3.30 -8.89
CA TYR A 349 -25.11 -4.53 -9.01
C TYR A 349 -26.01 -4.52 -10.25
N GLN A 350 -26.77 -3.44 -10.47
CA GLN A 350 -27.67 -3.31 -11.61
C GLN A 350 -26.90 -3.41 -12.94
N VAL A 351 -25.81 -2.65 -13.08
CA VAL A 351 -24.99 -2.67 -14.30
C VAL A 351 -24.32 -4.02 -14.51
N LEU A 352 -23.68 -4.60 -13.48
CA LEU A 352 -22.99 -5.87 -13.59
C LEU A 352 -23.94 -7.03 -13.89
N LYS A 353 -25.12 -7.06 -13.25
CA LYS A 353 -26.19 -8.03 -13.56
C LYS A 353 -26.62 -7.91 -15.01
N GLN A 354 -26.87 -6.69 -15.51
CA GLN A 354 -27.26 -6.45 -16.89
C GLN A 354 -26.17 -6.84 -17.90
N ARG A 355 -24.90 -6.66 -17.54
CA ARG A 355 -23.74 -7.11 -18.31
C ARG A 355 -23.62 -8.65 -18.34
N GLY A 356 -24.19 -9.35 -17.37
CA GLY A 356 -24.21 -10.81 -17.31
C GLY A 356 -23.27 -11.42 -16.27
N VAL A 357 -22.76 -10.61 -15.33
CA VAL A 357 -22.08 -11.11 -14.13
C VAL A 357 -23.09 -11.84 -13.24
N LYS A 358 -22.72 -13.02 -12.76
CA LYS A 358 -23.58 -13.84 -11.89
C LYS A 358 -23.31 -13.51 -10.43
N PHE A 359 -24.37 -13.50 -9.62
CA PHE A 359 -24.27 -13.30 -8.18
C PHE A 359 -24.85 -14.51 -7.45
N CYS A 360 -24.06 -15.12 -6.57
CA CYS A 360 -24.44 -16.22 -5.71
C CYS A 360 -24.50 -15.72 -4.26
N PHE A 361 -25.64 -15.15 -3.86
CA PHE A 361 -25.94 -14.75 -2.49
C PHE A 361 -26.12 -15.96 -1.57
N PHE A 362 -26.01 -15.79 -0.25
CA PHE A 362 -26.11 -16.86 0.75
C PHE A 362 -25.06 -17.98 0.58
N ASN A 363 -23.89 -17.69 0.02
CA ASN A 363 -22.80 -18.66 -0.19
C ASN A 363 -21.57 -18.24 0.64
N ALA A 364 -21.36 -18.91 1.77
CA ALA A 364 -20.25 -18.66 2.68
C ALA A 364 -19.05 -19.55 2.30
N VAL A 365 -17.97 -18.98 1.75
CA VAL A 365 -16.74 -19.74 1.45
C VAL A 365 -16.03 -20.09 2.76
N THR A 366 -15.64 -21.36 2.90
CA THR A 366 -15.02 -21.90 4.12
C THR A 366 -13.61 -22.44 3.90
N ASN A 367 -13.19 -22.76 2.67
CA ASN A 367 -11.81 -23.19 2.38
C ASN A 367 -11.41 -22.96 0.91
N LEU A 368 -10.18 -22.51 0.69
CA LEU A 368 -9.49 -22.53 -0.60
C LEU A 368 -8.50 -23.69 -0.60
N ALA A 369 -8.96 -24.86 -1.05
CA ALA A 369 -8.14 -26.07 -1.03
C ALA A 369 -7.14 -26.10 -2.19
N LEU A 370 -5.89 -26.42 -1.87
CA LEU A 370 -4.79 -26.43 -2.83
C LEU A 370 -4.74 -27.74 -3.64
N SER A 371 -4.07 -27.66 -4.79
CA SER A 371 -3.66 -28.82 -5.58
C SER A 371 -2.66 -29.69 -4.81
N ALA A 372 -2.45 -30.93 -5.26
CA ALA A 372 -1.41 -31.80 -4.69
C ALA A 372 0.00 -31.19 -4.77
N SER A 373 0.28 -30.37 -5.78
CA SER A 373 1.54 -29.62 -5.94
C SER A 373 1.60 -28.34 -5.09
N ARG A 374 0.51 -27.96 -4.41
CA ARG A 374 0.38 -26.79 -3.53
C ARG A 374 0.70 -25.44 -4.20
N ASP A 375 0.53 -25.34 -5.51
CA ASP A 375 0.85 -24.15 -6.31
C ASP A 375 -0.38 -23.43 -6.89
N THR A 376 -1.58 -24.00 -6.68
CA THR A 376 -2.83 -23.62 -7.35
C THR A 376 -4.01 -23.93 -6.44
N VAL A 377 -5.05 -23.08 -6.43
CA VAL A 377 -6.34 -23.38 -5.80
C VAL A 377 -7.10 -24.36 -6.69
N ALA A 378 -7.29 -25.59 -6.20
CA ALA A 378 -7.93 -26.67 -6.96
C ALA A 378 -9.42 -26.80 -6.66
N ARG A 379 -9.86 -26.40 -5.46
CA ARG A 379 -11.26 -26.50 -5.02
C ARG A 379 -11.61 -25.34 -4.08
N ILE A 380 -12.83 -24.81 -4.19
CA ILE A 380 -13.39 -23.84 -3.24
C ILE A 380 -14.51 -24.55 -2.49
N ASP A 381 -14.38 -24.70 -1.19
CA ASP A 381 -15.42 -25.27 -0.32
C ASP A 381 -16.26 -24.13 0.26
N LEU A 382 -17.58 -24.29 0.22
CA LEU A 382 -18.54 -23.28 0.69
C LEU A 382 -19.79 -23.92 1.30
N VAL A 383 -20.54 -23.10 2.04
CA VAL A 383 -21.84 -23.46 2.60
C VAL A 383 -22.92 -22.58 1.96
N GLU A 384 -23.89 -23.23 1.29
CA GLU A 384 -25.12 -22.59 0.85
C GLU A 384 -26.05 -22.44 2.06
N GLN A 385 -26.18 -21.22 2.57
CA GLN A 385 -26.87 -20.91 3.82
C GLN A 385 -28.40 -20.89 3.67
N ALA A 386 -28.92 -20.57 2.48
CA ALA A 386 -30.35 -20.51 2.19
C ALA A 386 -30.65 -20.93 0.75
N ARG A 387 -31.84 -21.49 0.52
CA ARG A 387 -32.37 -21.83 -0.81
C ARG A 387 -33.53 -20.91 -1.16
N PHE A 388 -33.76 -20.70 -2.47
CA PHE A 388 -34.78 -19.77 -2.96
C PHE A 388 -36.02 -20.50 -3.47
N ILE A 389 -37.20 -19.92 -3.25
CA ILE A 389 -38.47 -20.47 -3.72
C ILE A 389 -38.55 -20.45 -5.25
N SER A 390 -38.13 -19.37 -5.88
CA SER A 390 -38.19 -19.15 -7.33
C SER A 390 -36.92 -19.58 -8.08
N GLY A 391 -35.91 -20.09 -7.38
CA GLY A 391 -34.59 -20.42 -7.95
C GLY A 391 -33.64 -19.23 -8.14
N SER A 392 -34.09 -17.99 -7.89
CA SER A 392 -33.25 -16.78 -7.92
C SER A 392 -33.59 -15.86 -6.74
N TYR A 393 -32.65 -14.99 -6.36
CA TYR A 393 -32.85 -13.99 -5.32
C TYR A 393 -32.76 -12.58 -5.91
N GLU A 394 -33.79 -11.76 -5.65
CA GLU A 394 -33.82 -10.34 -6.01
C GLU A 394 -33.50 -9.52 -4.76
N PRO A 395 -32.27 -8.99 -4.65
CA PRO A 395 -31.79 -8.41 -3.40
C PRO A 395 -32.19 -6.94 -3.20
N LEU A 396 -32.63 -6.26 -4.26
CA LEU A 396 -33.05 -4.87 -4.22
C LEU A 396 -34.57 -4.77 -4.19
N PHE A 397 -35.08 -3.75 -3.51
CA PHE A 397 -36.49 -3.37 -3.54
C PHE A 397 -36.63 -1.85 -3.68
N ASP A 398 -37.79 -1.40 -4.18
CA ASP A 398 -38.02 0.03 -4.38
C ASP A 398 -38.39 0.74 -3.07
N VAL A 399 -37.73 1.86 -2.80
CA VAL A 399 -38.13 2.84 -1.79
C VAL A 399 -38.21 4.20 -2.45
N ALA A 400 -39.43 4.69 -2.66
CA ALA A 400 -39.70 5.99 -3.27
C ALA A 400 -38.99 6.21 -4.63
N GLY A 401 -39.00 5.19 -5.49
CA GLY A 401 -38.39 5.25 -6.83
C GLY A 401 -36.88 4.99 -6.84
N LEU A 402 -36.28 4.56 -5.73
CA LEU A 402 -34.87 4.20 -5.63
C LEU A 402 -34.71 2.69 -5.32
N PRO A 403 -33.95 1.93 -6.13
CA PRO A 403 -33.57 0.56 -5.80
C PRO A 403 -32.62 0.52 -4.60
N CYS A 404 -33.05 -0.10 -3.51
CA CYS A 404 -32.35 -0.09 -2.22
C CYS A 404 -32.12 -1.51 -1.66
N TRP A 405 -31.07 -1.66 -0.83
CA TRP A 405 -30.79 -2.91 -0.11
C TRP A 405 -31.57 -2.98 1.21
N PRO A 406 -32.17 -4.12 1.58
CA PRO A 406 -32.87 -4.25 2.86
C PRO A 406 -31.90 -4.52 4.02
N SER A 407 -32.28 -4.07 5.24
CA SER A 407 -31.53 -4.36 6.48
C SER A 407 -31.57 -5.83 6.89
N GLU A 408 -32.53 -6.59 6.37
CA GLU A 408 -32.70 -8.02 6.56
C GLU A 408 -32.95 -8.69 5.21
N PRO A 409 -32.66 -9.98 5.03
CA PRO A 409 -33.02 -10.67 3.80
C PRO A 409 -34.54 -10.66 3.61
N ASP A 410 -34.97 -10.60 2.36
CA ASP A 410 -36.38 -10.85 2.04
C ASP A 410 -36.76 -12.32 2.32
N TRP A 411 -37.25 -12.57 3.52
CA TRP A 411 -37.62 -13.88 4.04
C TRP A 411 -38.65 -14.60 3.14
N LEU A 412 -39.50 -13.86 2.42
CA LEU A 412 -40.51 -14.44 1.52
C LEU A 412 -39.90 -15.08 0.27
N GLN A 413 -38.65 -14.75 -0.07
CA GLN A 413 -37.94 -15.37 -1.19
C GLN A 413 -37.23 -16.68 -0.79
N LEU A 414 -37.11 -16.96 0.52
CA LEU A 414 -36.36 -18.09 1.06
C LEU A 414 -37.26 -19.29 1.39
N VAL A 415 -36.76 -20.49 1.11
CA VAL A 415 -37.38 -21.74 1.59
C VAL A 415 -37.30 -21.77 3.12
N ASP A 416 -38.43 -22.03 3.78
CA ASP A 416 -38.56 -21.97 5.25
C ASP A 416 -38.16 -20.60 5.85
N GLY A 417 -38.30 -19.50 5.09
CA GLY A 417 -37.86 -18.15 5.49
C GLY A 417 -38.34 -17.69 6.85
N GLU A 418 -39.61 -17.93 7.22
CA GLU A 418 -40.13 -17.54 8.55
C GLU A 418 -39.44 -18.29 9.69
N LYS A 419 -39.18 -19.60 9.52
CA LYS A 419 -38.45 -20.38 10.54
C LYS A 419 -37.00 -19.90 10.67
N LEU A 420 -36.36 -19.54 9.57
CA LEU A 420 -35.02 -18.97 9.57
C LEU A 420 -35.02 -17.64 10.33
N ARG A 421 -36.00 -16.77 10.06
CA ARG A 421 -36.20 -15.51 10.78
C ARG A 421 -36.39 -15.74 12.28
N GLU A 422 -37.30 -16.63 12.67
CA GLU A 422 -37.58 -16.96 14.08
C GLU A 422 -36.35 -17.55 14.81
N SER A 423 -35.44 -18.21 14.09
CA SER A 423 -34.21 -18.72 14.69
C SER A 423 -33.18 -17.64 15.04
N GLY A 424 -33.37 -16.41 14.56
CA GLY A 424 -32.44 -15.30 14.77
C GLY A 424 -31.12 -15.43 14.00
N ILE A 425 -31.10 -16.22 12.93
CA ILE A 425 -29.90 -16.41 12.10
C ILE A 425 -29.48 -15.09 11.45
N ASP A 426 -28.20 -14.77 11.58
CA ASP A 426 -27.55 -13.70 10.82
C ASP A 426 -26.61 -14.31 9.78
N PHE A 427 -26.99 -14.21 8.51
CA PHE A 427 -26.21 -14.78 7.40
C PHE A 427 -24.90 -14.01 7.13
N GLU A 428 -24.77 -12.78 7.59
CA GLU A 428 -23.57 -11.94 7.42
C GLU A 428 -22.59 -12.11 8.60
N SER A 429 -23.07 -12.49 9.79
CA SER A 429 -22.23 -12.69 10.98
C SER A 429 -21.29 -13.89 10.87
N GLU A 430 -20.01 -13.67 11.17
CA GLU A 430 -18.98 -14.73 11.24
C GLU A 430 -18.69 -15.22 12.66
N LYS A 431 -19.55 -14.89 13.62
CA LYS A 431 -19.41 -15.31 15.03
C LYS A 431 -19.34 -16.84 15.18
N SER A 432 -20.10 -17.55 14.37
CA SER A 432 -20.15 -19.01 14.32
C SER A 432 -19.92 -19.50 12.89
N ALA A 433 -19.56 -20.78 12.75
CA ALA A 433 -19.44 -21.42 11.45
C ALA A 433 -20.77 -21.32 10.68
N PRO A 434 -20.74 -21.06 9.36
CA PRO A 434 -21.95 -20.97 8.55
C PRO A 434 -22.72 -22.29 8.57
N VAL A 435 -24.04 -22.21 8.65
CA VAL A 435 -24.96 -23.36 8.67
C VAL A 435 -25.67 -23.45 7.32
N GLY A 436 -25.80 -24.66 6.77
CA GLY A 436 -26.45 -24.86 5.48
C GLY A 436 -25.97 -26.12 4.76
N ALA A 437 -26.15 -26.15 3.44
CA ALA A 437 -25.72 -27.26 2.60
C ALA A 437 -24.26 -27.07 2.14
N PRO A 438 -23.35 -28.00 2.43
CA PRO A 438 -21.97 -27.91 1.94
C PRO A 438 -21.94 -28.11 0.42
N LYS A 439 -21.08 -27.34 -0.26
CA LYS A 439 -20.80 -27.45 -1.70
C LYS A 439 -19.30 -27.28 -1.94
N SER A 440 -18.82 -27.88 -3.02
CA SER A 440 -17.45 -27.72 -3.49
C SER A 440 -17.46 -27.35 -4.97
N LEU A 441 -16.74 -26.29 -5.31
CA LEU A 441 -16.49 -25.87 -6.68
C LEU A 441 -15.11 -26.39 -7.09
N HIS A 442 -14.96 -26.91 -8.30
CA HIS A 442 -13.72 -27.52 -8.78
C HIS A 442 -13.10 -26.75 -9.94
N ARG A 443 -11.78 -26.58 -9.89
CA ARG A 443 -11.01 -25.95 -10.96
C ARG A 443 -11.17 -26.72 -12.28
N GLY A 444 -11.34 -26.01 -13.40
CA GLY A 444 -11.57 -26.57 -14.74
C GLY A 444 -13.03 -26.98 -15.00
N VAL A 445 -13.86 -27.06 -13.95
CA VAL A 445 -15.30 -27.35 -14.04
C VAL A 445 -16.11 -26.11 -13.71
N ASP A 446 -15.97 -25.56 -12.51
CA ASP A 446 -16.79 -24.47 -11.99
C ASP A 446 -16.08 -23.12 -12.09
N PHE A 447 -14.77 -23.11 -11.85
CA PHE A 447 -13.90 -21.94 -12.00
C PHE A 447 -12.58 -22.34 -12.66
N ASP A 448 -11.86 -21.37 -13.22
CA ASP A 448 -10.49 -21.54 -13.69
C ASP A 448 -9.55 -20.69 -12.81
N ASP A 449 -10.00 -19.49 -12.45
CA ASP A 449 -9.28 -18.49 -11.66
C ASP A 449 -10.13 -17.94 -10.51
N VAL A 450 -9.47 -17.45 -9.46
CA VAL A 450 -10.08 -16.91 -8.25
C VAL A 450 -9.60 -15.48 -8.00
N ILE A 451 -10.53 -14.56 -7.75
CA ILE A 451 -10.24 -13.26 -7.14
C ILE A 451 -10.73 -13.31 -5.70
N LEU A 452 -9.80 -13.26 -4.74
CA LEU A 452 -10.13 -13.26 -3.32
C LEU A 452 -10.32 -11.82 -2.84
N GLY A 453 -11.59 -11.45 -2.67
CA GLY A 453 -12.04 -10.12 -2.27
C GLY A 453 -12.68 -10.04 -0.88
N ALA A 454 -12.54 -11.10 -0.07
CA ALA A 454 -13.01 -11.11 1.32
C ALA A 454 -12.14 -10.20 2.20
N SER A 455 -12.72 -9.67 3.28
CA SER A 455 -11.98 -8.84 4.24
C SER A 455 -10.93 -9.67 4.97
N LEU A 456 -9.87 -9.00 5.45
CA LEU A 456 -8.73 -9.65 6.10
C LEU A 456 -9.14 -10.56 7.27
N ALA A 457 -10.05 -10.11 8.13
CA ALA A 457 -10.49 -10.89 9.28
C ALA A 457 -11.36 -12.11 8.92
N SER A 458 -11.89 -12.19 7.69
CA SER A 458 -12.57 -13.39 7.19
C SER A 458 -11.58 -14.44 6.65
N LEU A 459 -10.33 -14.06 6.36
CA LEU A 459 -9.37 -14.93 5.66
C LEU A 459 -8.89 -16.14 6.47
N PRO A 460 -8.58 -16.05 7.79
CA PRO A 460 -7.98 -17.16 8.52
C PRO A 460 -8.68 -18.53 8.35
N PRO A 461 -10.01 -18.65 8.49
CA PRO A 461 -10.68 -19.94 8.28
C PRO A 461 -10.64 -20.42 6.83
N MET A 462 -10.64 -19.51 5.83
CA MET A 462 -10.70 -19.88 4.41
C MET A 462 -9.34 -20.12 3.75
N THR A 463 -8.24 -19.63 4.32
CA THR A 463 -6.90 -19.68 3.72
C THR A 463 -5.90 -20.52 4.51
N GLY A 464 -6.37 -21.45 5.36
CA GLY A 464 -5.48 -22.28 6.19
C GLY A 464 -4.42 -23.02 5.37
N GLU A 465 -4.80 -23.68 4.28
CA GLU A 465 -3.86 -24.40 3.41
C GLU A 465 -2.84 -23.47 2.72
N LEU A 466 -3.24 -22.24 2.41
CA LEU A 466 -2.39 -21.22 1.77
C LEU A 466 -1.35 -20.72 2.78
N ALA A 467 -1.76 -20.44 4.02
CA ALA A 467 -0.87 -20.03 5.10
C ALA A 467 0.12 -21.13 5.49
N ASP A 468 -0.29 -22.39 5.44
CA ASP A 468 0.61 -23.54 5.64
C ASP A 468 1.63 -23.70 4.50
N ALA A 469 1.24 -23.37 3.27
CA ALA A 469 2.10 -23.49 2.09
C ALA A 469 3.05 -22.30 1.89
N SER A 470 2.68 -21.11 2.36
CA SER A 470 3.41 -19.86 2.08
C SER A 470 3.72 -19.07 3.36
N PRO A 471 5.01 -18.90 3.71
CA PRO A 471 5.41 -18.05 4.83
C PRO A 471 4.90 -16.60 4.72
N CYS A 472 4.82 -16.06 3.50
CA CYS A 472 4.33 -14.70 3.27
C CYS A 472 2.85 -14.56 3.64
N TRP A 473 2.01 -15.56 3.32
CA TRP A 473 0.61 -15.60 3.77
C TRP A 473 0.48 -15.67 5.28
N LYS A 474 1.25 -16.57 5.90
CA LYS A 474 1.26 -16.70 7.35
C LYS A 474 1.64 -15.39 8.04
N LEU A 475 2.66 -14.71 7.54
CA LEU A 475 3.09 -13.41 8.07
C LEU A 475 2.04 -12.31 7.83
N MET A 476 1.44 -12.24 6.65
CA MET A 476 0.37 -11.27 6.37
C MET A 476 -0.79 -11.40 7.35
N LEU A 477 -1.29 -12.62 7.56
CA LEU A 477 -2.39 -12.89 8.50
C LEU A 477 -2.02 -12.60 9.97
N GLN A 478 -0.74 -12.63 10.31
CA GLN A 478 -0.24 -12.36 11.67
C GLN A 478 0.10 -10.89 11.92
N LYS A 479 0.46 -10.13 10.87
CA LYS A 479 1.05 -8.78 11.00
C LYS A 479 0.19 -7.66 10.44
N VAL A 480 -0.81 -7.98 9.62
CA VAL A 480 -1.83 -7.01 9.23
C VAL A 480 -3.01 -7.21 10.17
N GLU A 481 -3.32 -6.17 10.94
CA GLU A 481 -4.30 -6.26 12.03
C GLU A 481 -5.67 -5.70 11.63
N THR A 482 -6.67 -5.98 12.46
CA THR A 482 -8.03 -5.46 12.30
C THR A 482 -8.60 -5.05 13.65
N VAL A 483 -9.56 -4.14 13.66
CA VAL A 483 -10.22 -3.66 14.88
C VAL A 483 -11.74 -3.74 14.74
N ALA A 484 -12.43 -4.00 15.86
CA ALA A 484 -13.88 -3.84 15.92
C ALA A 484 -14.26 -2.34 15.87
N THR A 485 -15.45 -2.04 15.39
CA THR A 485 -15.99 -0.67 15.36
C THR A 485 -17.42 -0.65 15.87
N CYS A 486 -17.92 0.51 16.24
CA CYS A 486 -19.32 0.71 16.62
C CYS A 486 -19.96 1.86 15.82
N ALA A 487 -21.29 1.82 15.75
CA ALA A 487 -22.11 2.80 15.05
C ALA A 487 -23.43 3.00 15.80
N VAL A 488 -23.86 4.26 15.96
CA VAL A 488 -25.12 4.63 16.60
C VAL A 488 -25.82 5.72 15.81
N GLN A 489 -27.11 5.57 15.51
CA GLN A 489 -27.90 6.61 14.82
C GLN A 489 -29.10 7.03 15.65
N PHE A 490 -29.26 8.34 15.84
CA PHE A 490 -30.41 8.96 16.52
C PHE A 490 -31.25 9.76 15.52
N TRP A 491 -32.55 9.48 15.50
CA TRP A 491 -33.55 10.28 14.77
C TRP A 491 -34.24 11.20 15.76
N LEU A 492 -34.09 12.52 15.60
CA LEU A 492 -34.62 13.50 16.53
C LEU A 492 -35.83 14.24 15.95
N ASN A 493 -36.77 14.61 16.81
CA ASN A 493 -37.92 15.46 16.48
C ASN A 493 -37.57 16.96 16.43
N LYS A 494 -36.28 17.28 16.56
CA LYS A 494 -35.71 18.63 16.61
C LYS A 494 -34.66 18.77 15.51
N ALA A 495 -34.59 19.91 14.84
CA ALA A 495 -33.57 20.14 13.82
C ALA A 495 -32.18 20.33 14.47
N THR A 496 -31.10 19.95 13.77
CA THR A 496 -29.72 20.14 14.28
C THR A 496 -29.43 21.61 14.62
N SER A 497 -30.04 22.55 13.90
CA SER A 497 -29.90 23.98 14.16
C SER A 497 -30.45 24.44 15.51
N GLU A 498 -31.28 23.62 16.16
CA GLU A 498 -31.97 23.92 17.42
C GLU A 498 -31.39 23.14 18.62
N THR A 499 -30.25 22.46 18.44
CA THR A 499 -29.55 21.74 19.53
C THR A 499 -28.58 22.64 20.32
N GLY A 500 -28.41 23.89 19.90
CA GLY A 500 -27.40 24.83 20.41
C GLY A 500 -26.02 24.67 19.77
N TRP A 501 -25.81 23.62 18.97
CA TRP A 501 -24.56 23.33 18.27
C TRP A 501 -24.02 24.50 17.42
N PRO A 502 -24.82 25.17 16.57
CA PRO A 502 -24.29 26.28 15.77
C PRO A 502 -23.80 27.47 16.60
N GLY A 503 -24.43 27.71 17.76
CA GLY A 503 -24.01 28.75 18.70
C GLY A 503 -22.64 28.44 19.31
N LEU A 504 -22.41 27.18 19.69
CA LEU A 504 -21.13 26.71 20.22
C LEU A 504 -20.01 26.80 19.16
N VAL A 505 -20.28 26.36 17.93
CA VAL A 505 -19.31 26.47 16.82
C VAL A 505 -18.93 27.93 16.59
N LYS A 506 -19.90 28.85 16.58
CA LYS A 506 -19.62 30.28 16.42
C LYS A 506 -18.73 30.84 17.54
N ALA A 507 -18.96 30.44 18.79
CA ALA A 507 -18.23 30.95 19.95
C ALA A 507 -16.72 30.64 19.89
N HIS A 508 -16.33 29.52 19.29
CA HIS A 508 -14.93 29.05 19.22
C HIS A 508 -14.25 29.26 17.85
N ASN A 509 -14.90 29.97 16.92
CA ASN A 509 -14.39 30.20 15.56
C ASN A 509 -14.64 31.64 15.10
N GLN A 510 -14.35 32.61 15.97
CA GLN A 510 -14.64 34.04 15.77
C GLN A 510 -14.05 34.67 14.48
N TYR A 511 -12.99 34.07 13.91
CA TYR A 511 -12.31 34.57 12.70
C TYR A 511 -12.65 33.78 11.43
N SER A 512 -13.45 32.71 11.53
CA SER A 512 -13.88 31.93 10.37
C SER A 512 -15.17 32.51 9.79
N PRO A 513 -15.32 32.61 8.46
CA PRO A 513 -16.63 32.87 7.87
C PRO A 513 -17.57 31.74 8.28
N PHE A 514 -18.62 32.08 9.04
CA PHE A 514 -19.53 31.10 9.61
C PHE A 514 -20.98 31.53 9.36
N ASP A 515 -21.70 30.70 8.61
CA ASP A 515 -23.16 30.79 8.48
C ASP A 515 -23.80 29.59 9.20
N PRO A 516 -24.46 29.81 10.36
CA PRO A 516 -25.19 28.78 11.08
C PRO A 516 -26.22 28.04 10.21
N ALA A 517 -26.82 28.72 9.22
CA ALA A 517 -27.89 28.16 8.39
C ALA A 517 -27.38 27.15 7.36
N THR A 518 -26.07 27.19 7.04
CA THR A 518 -25.44 26.27 6.08
C THR A 518 -24.44 25.32 6.73
N LEU A 519 -24.38 25.28 8.06
CA LEU A 519 -23.47 24.42 8.80
C LEU A 519 -23.73 22.95 8.46
N GLN A 520 -22.71 22.27 7.93
CA GLN A 520 -22.73 20.84 7.74
C GLN A 520 -21.72 20.20 8.69
N THR A 521 -22.25 19.41 9.63
CA THR A 521 -21.43 18.76 10.66
C THR A 521 -20.90 17.42 10.18
N VAL A 522 -19.57 17.31 10.20
CA VAL A 522 -18.80 16.08 10.29
C VAL A 522 -17.69 16.40 11.28
N MET A 523 -17.72 15.74 12.44
CA MET A 523 -16.85 16.02 13.57
C MET A 523 -16.15 14.75 14.04
N THR A 524 -14.92 14.89 14.50
CA THR A 524 -14.16 13.83 15.19
C THR A 524 -13.34 14.42 16.35
N GLY A 525 -12.68 13.58 17.15
CA GLY A 525 -11.88 14.02 18.31
C GLY A 525 -12.69 14.23 19.59
N PHE A 526 -13.94 13.76 19.61
CA PHE A 526 -14.84 13.92 20.76
C PHE A 526 -14.64 12.81 21.81
N ALA A 527 -15.57 12.72 22.77
CA ALA A 527 -15.52 11.76 23.86
C ALA A 527 -15.83 10.33 23.41
N GLU A 528 -15.08 9.36 23.92
CA GLU A 528 -15.36 7.93 23.75
C GLU A 528 -16.61 7.51 24.52
N PRO A 529 -17.38 6.51 24.03
CA PRO A 529 -17.07 5.59 22.94
C PRO A 529 -17.68 5.99 21.57
N LEU A 530 -18.02 7.26 21.38
CA LEU A 530 -18.65 7.78 20.16
C LEU A 530 -18.00 9.13 19.79
N ASP A 531 -16.73 9.07 19.40
CA ASP A 531 -15.85 10.23 19.20
C ASP A 531 -16.09 11.00 17.88
N THR A 532 -16.84 10.39 16.96
CA THR A 532 -17.11 10.91 15.63
C THR A 532 -18.61 11.08 15.44
N TRP A 533 -19.03 12.24 14.91
CA TRP A 533 -20.43 12.60 14.64
C TRP A 533 -20.61 13.23 13.27
N ALA A 534 -21.55 12.74 12.48
CA ALA A 534 -22.04 13.41 11.28
C ALA A 534 -23.54 13.73 11.37
N ASP A 535 -23.91 14.93 10.94
CA ASP A 535 -25.30 15.27 10.66
C ASP A 535 -25.68 14.72 9.28
N MET A 536 -26.62 13.76 9.28
CA MET A 536 -27.10 13.03 8.11
C MET A 536 -28.55 13.38 7.77
N SER A 537 -29.06 14.51 8.27
CA SER A 537 -30.46 14.95 8.08
C SER A 537 -30.86 15.13 6.62
N HIS A 538 -29.90 15.33 5.71
CA HIS A 538 -30.15 15.37 4.26
C HIS A 538 -30.69 14.04 3.72
N LEU A 539 -30.57 12.94 4.46
CA LEU A 539 -31.09 11.63 4.10
C LEU A 539 -32.58 11.43 4.43
N LEU A 540 -33.19 12.28 5.27
CA LEU A 540 -34.60 12.13 5.67
C LEU A 540 -35.56 12.08 4.48
N ILE A 541 -35.24 12.79 3.39
CA ILE A 541 -36.03 12.76 2.14
C ILE A 541 -36.04 11.38 1.45
N ARG A 542 -35.19 10.45 1.90
CA ARG A 542 -35.08 9.08 1.40
C ARG A 542 -35.72 8.06 2.32
N GLU A 543 -36.28 8.48 3.45
CA GLU A 543 -36.98 7.63 4.41
C GLU A 543 -38.49 7.90 4.32
N THR A 544 -39.31 6.94 4.72
CA THR A 544 -40.78 7.00 4.58
C THR A 544 -41.46 7.09 5.94
N TRP A 545 -41.03 8.04 6.77
CA TRP A 545 -41.57 8.23 8.12
C TRP A 545 -43.03 8.68 8.10
N PRO A 546 -43.92 8.06 8.91
CA PRO A 546 -45.22 8.65 9.19
C PRO A 546 -45.06 9.90 10.09
N GLY A 547 -46.10 10.72 10.15
CA GLY A 547 -46.12 11.89 11.04
C GLY A 547 -46.31 11.52 12.52
N PRO A 548 -45.64 12.22 13.47
CA PRO A 548 -44.59 13.22 13.24
C PRO A 548 -43.27 12.56 12.82
N ALA A 549 -42.70 13.05 11.72
CA ALA A 549 -41.44 12.56 11.18
C ALA A 549 -40.24 13.22 11.91
N PRO A 550 -39.07 12.57 11.93
CA PRO A 550 -37.85 13.19 12.45
C PRO A 550 -37.44 14.41 11.62
N GLN A 551 -36.84 15.38 12.30
CA GLN A 551 -36.32 16.62 11.74
C GLN A 551 -34.79 16.59 11.58
N SER A 552 -34.10 15.70 12.31
CA SER A 552 -32.67 15.47 12.10
C SER A 552 -32.24 14.01 12.32
N ILE A 553 -31.08 13.67 11.75
CA ILE A 553 -30.40 12.39 11.94
C ILE A 553 -28.98 12.68 12.41
N ALA A 554 -28.64 12.20 13.60
CA ALA A 554 -27.26 12.22 14.10
C ALA A 554 -26.66 10.82 14.01
N TYR A 555 -25.54 10.71 13.30
CA TYR A 555 -24.83 9.46 13.13
C TYR A 555 -23.46 9.52 13.83
N PHE A 556 -23.24 8.61 14.78
CA PHE A 556 -22.00 8.45 15.53
C PHE A 556 -21.26 7.15 15.20
N CYS A 557 -19.93 7.17 15.32
CA CYS A 557 -19.08 5.97 15.27
C CYS A 557 -17.79 6.16 16.09
N SER A 558 -17.12 5.05 16.39
CA SER A 558 -15.78 4.97 17.00
C SER A 558 -15.21 3.55 16.76
N PRO A 559 -13.91 3.27 16.94
CA PRO A 559 -13.46 1.93 17.31
C PRO A 559 -14.27 1.35 18.49
N SER A 560 -14.33 0.02 18.55
CA SER A 560 -14.88 -0.72 19.68
C SER A 560 -13.83 -1.72 20.15
N ARG A 561 -13.87 -2.02 21.45
CA ARG A 561 -13.12 -3.17 21.98
C ARG A 561 -13.61 -4.47 21.36
N ASP A 562 -12.77 -5.50 21.34
CA ASP A 562 -13.12 -6.80 20.78
C ASP A 562 -14.18 -7.54 21.61
N ALA A 563 -14.96 -8.41 20.96
CA ALA A 563 -16.13 -9.06 21.56
C ALA A 563 -15.86 -9.94 22.79
N ASP A 564 -14.62 -10.39 22.96
CA ASP A 564 -14.21 -11.26 24.07
C ASP A 564 -13.96 -10.46 25.36
N GLU A 565 -13.98 -9.12 25.28
CA GLU A 565 -13.92 -8.25 26.45
C GLU A 565 -15.29 -8.10 27.12
N THR A 566 -15.32 -8.18 28.46
CA THR A 566 -16.55 -7.94 29.22
C THR A 566 -16.88 -6.45 29.20
N ALA A 567 -17.85 -6.02 28.40
CA ALA A 567 -18.33 -4.65 28.32
C ALA A 567 -19.87 -4.57 28.40
N PRO A 568 -20.45 -3.46 28.87
CA PRO A 568 -21.88 -3.18 28.74
C PRO A 568 -22.31 -3.21 27.27
N SER A 569 -23.61 -3.37 26.99
CA SER A 569 -24.09 -3.32 25.62
C SER A 569 -23.79 -1.95 24.98
N MET A 570 -23.66 -1.87 23.66
CA MET A 570 -23.50 -0.57 22.98
C MET A 570 -24.63 0.41 23.31
N GLN A 571 -25.84 -0.11 23.56
CA GLN A 571 -26.96 0.70 24.00
C GLN A 571 -26.69 1.33 25.38
N ASP A 572 -26.25 0.55 26.36
CA ASP A 572 -25.94 1.06 27.72
C ASP A 572 -24.77 2.05 27.68
N GLN A 573 -23.74 1.75 26.89
CA GLN A 573 -22.59 2.62 26.70
C GLN A 573 -22.99 3.96 26.06
N ALA A 574 -23.82 3.93 25.01
CA ALA A 574 -24.32 5.11 24.34
C ALA A 574 -25.25 5.94 25.24
N GLU A 575 -26.06 5.29 26.09
CA GLU A 575 -26.95 5.97 27.03
C GLU A 575 -26.14 6.75 28.07
N GLN A 576 -25.13 6.11 28.67
CA GLN A 576 -24.24 6.75 29.63
C GLN A 576 -23.45 7.90 28.98
N TRP A 577 -22.92 7.66 27.78
CA TRP A 577 -22.18 8.68 27.02
C TRP A 577 -23.04 9.89 26.63
N ALA A 578 -24.30 9.66 26.26
CA ALA A 578 -25.22 10.74 25.91
C ALA A 578 -25.51 11.63 27.14
N ASP A 579 -25.68 11.03 28.31
CA ASP A 579 -25.87 11.75 29.56
C ASP A 579 -24.60 12.52 30.00
N ASP A 580 -23.42 11.91 29.83
CA ASP A 580 -22.15 12.46 30.31
C ASP A 580 -21.52 13.52 29.39
N TYR A 581 -21.66 13.37 28.06
CA TYR A 581 -20.88 14.15 27.09
C TYR A 581 -21.71 14.82 26.00
N LEU A 582 -22.70 14.15 25.42
CA LEU A 582 -23.42 14.66 24.23
C LEU A 582 -24.03 16.05 24.46
N THR A 583 -24.52 16.30 25.67
CA THR A 583 -25.10 17.59 26.04
C THR A 583 -24.09 18.74 26.09
N ALA A 584 -22.78 18.47 26.12
CA ALA A 584 -21.74 19.50 26.03
C ALA A 584 -21.64 20.12 24.64
N ILE A 585 -21.91 19.33 23.60
CA ILE A 585 -21.98 19.82 22.22
C ILE A 585 -23.41 20.15 21.79
N TRP A 586 -24.43 19.57 22.43
CA TRP A 586 -25.85 19.89 22.23
C TRP A 586 -26.49 20.48 23.51
N PRO A 587 -26.15 21.72 23.89
CA PRO A 587 -26.59 22.29 25.16
C PRO A 587 -28.11 22.45 25.26
N ASP A 588 -28.83 22.65 24.15
CA ASP A 588 -30.28 22.86 24.14
C ASP A 588 -31.09 21.55 24.07
N THR A 589 -30.45 20.41 24.32
CA THR A 589 -31.09 19.09 24.43
C THR A 589 -31.03 18.52 25.85
N ARG A 590 -30.77 19.37 26.84
CA ARG A 590 -30.63 19.00 28.26
C ARG A 590 -31.98 18.97 28.97
N THR A 591 -32.21 17.97 29.83
CA THR A 591 -33.26 18.01 30.84
C THR A 591 -32.90 18.96 31.99
N ALA A 592 -33.82 19.17 32.93
CA ALA A 592 -33.55 19.96 34.15
C ALA A 592 -32.41 19.36 35.00
N GLU A 593 -32.19 18.05 34.91
CA GLU A 593 -31.12 17.30 35.57
C GLU A 593 -29.79 17.35 34.80
N GLY A 594 -29.73 18.04 33.65
CA GLY A 594 -28.53 18.17 32.82
C GLY A 594 -28.23 16.98 31.92
N LYS A 595 -29.13 15.99 31.85
CA LYS A 595 -29.02 14.76 31.04
C LYS A 595 -29.56 14.96 29.62
N PHE A 596 -29.29 14.03 28.71
CA PHE A 596 -29.87 14.09 27.37
C PHE A 596 -31.38 13.83 27.42
N ASP A 597 -32.16 14.74 26.85
CA ASP A 597 -33.62 14.61 26.77
C ASP A 597 -34.03 13.57 25.72
N LYS A 598 -34.31 12.36 26.19
CA LYS A 598 -34.72 11.23 25.35
C LYS A 598 -36.11 11.40 24.73
N ASP A 599 -36.93 12.34 25.20
CA ASP A 599 -38.21 12.65 24.55
C ASP A 599 -38.02 13.37 23.21
N LEU A 600 -36.81 13.84 22.91
CA LEU A 600 -36.43 14.35 21.60
C LEU A 600 -36.28 13.26 20.54
N LEU A 601 -36.15 11.99 20.93
CA LEU A 601 -35.99 10.88 19.99
C LEU A 601 -37.33 10.49 19.35
N VAL A 602 -37.29 10.14 18.06
CA VAL A 602 -38.44 9.64 17.31
C VAL A 602 -38.40 8.11 17.28
N SER A 603 -39.54 7.50 17.57
CA SER A 603 -39.73 6.04 17.51
C SER A 603 -41.15 5.71 17.06
N LEU A 604 -41.31 4.66 16.26
CA LEU A 604 -42.62 4.11 15.89
C LEU A 604 -43.19 3.16 16.96
N LYS A 605 -42.33 2.55 17.76
CA LYS A 605 -42.71 1.49 18.72
C LYS A 605 -42.64 1.97 20.19
N GLY A 606 -41.85 2.99 20.50
CA GLY A 606 -41.62 3.48 21.87
C GLY A 606 -42.46 4.69 22.24
N GLN A 607 -43.05 4.71 23.45
CA GLN A 607 -43.92 5.78 23.93
C GLN A 607 -43.22 6.71 24.93
N SER A 608 -42.39 6.15 25.82
CA SER A 608 -41.54 6.89 26.76
C SER A 608 -40.17 7.23 26.20
N GLY A 609 -39.47 8.23 26.77
CA GLY A 609 -38.08 8.56 26.39
C GLY A 609 -37.14 7.35 26.41
N SER A 610 -37.18 6.51 27.45
CA SER A 610 -36.37 5.29 27.54
C SER A 610 -36.69 4.29 26.42
N GLU A 611 -37.98 4.04 26.13
CA GLU A 611 -38.35 3.17 25.01
C GLU A 611 -37.97 3.79 23.66
N ARG A 612 -38.06 5.10 23.49
CA ARG A 612 -37.60 5.77 22.26
C ARG A 612 -36.10 5.57 22.07
N PHE A 613 -35.32 5.64 23.14
CA PHE A 613 -33.88 5.35 23.12
C PHE A 613 -33.59 3.91 22.69
N THR A 614 -34.25 2.91 23.27
CA THR A 614 -34.00 1.50 22.91
C THR A 614 -34.40 1.14 21.47
N ASN A 615 -35.26 1.95 20.83
CA ASN A 615 -35.67 1.80 19.44
C ASN A 615 -34.78 2.56 18.43
N GLN A 616 -33.74 3.25 18.90
CA GLN A 616 -32.71 3.82 18.02
C GLN A 616 -31.81 2.70 17.45
N TYR A 617 -30.90 3.06 16.55
CA TYR A 617 -30.03 2.08 15.89
C TYR A 617 -28.68 2.01 16.60
N PHE A 618 -28.28 0.80 17.01
CA PHE A 618 -27.01 0.51 17.67
C PHE A 618 -26.36 -0.69 17.00
N ARG A 619 -25.05 -0.60 16.70
CA ARG A 619 -24.31 -1.64 16.01
C ARG A 619 -22.89 -1.75 16.51
N GLN A 620 -22.39 -2.98 16.61
CA GLN A 620 -21.00 -3.31 16.85
C GLN A 620 -20.53 -4.34 15.82
N ASN A 621 -19.40 -4.04 15.18
CA ASN A 621 -18.83 -4.77 14.05
C ASN A 621 -17.67 -5.64 14.54
N PHE A 622 -17.97 -6.77 15.17
CA PHE A 622 -16.97 -7.57 15.86
C PHE A 622 -16.27 -8.62 14.99
N TYR A 623 -16.96 -9.15 13.98
CA TYR A 623 -16.59 -10.44 13.39
C TYR A 623 -16.26 -10.32 11.90
N GLY A 624 -15.20 -11.03 11.49
CA GLY A 624 -14.85 -11.28 10.09
C GLY A 624 -14.97 -10.04 9.20
N SER A 625 -15.87 -10.11 8.20
CA SER A 625 -15.97 -9.11 7.14
C SER A 625 -16.34 -7.69 7.58
N GLU A 626 -16.86 -7.53 8.80
CA GLU A 626 -17.30 -6.25 9.37
C GLU A 626 -16.14 -5.46 10.02
N ARG A 627 -15.03 -6.13 10.37
CA ARG A 627 -13.91 -5.49 11.08
C ARG A 627 -13.13 -4.53 10.19
N TYR A 628 -12.72 -3.40 10.74
CA TYR A 628 -11.90 -2.43 10.05
C TYR A 628 -10.44 -2.92 9.93
N VAL A 629 -9.78 -2.67 8.80
CA VAL A 629 -8.39 -3.14 8.56
C VAL A 629 -7.42 -2.04 8.94
N LEU A 630 -6.54 -2.32 9.90
CA LEU A 630 -5.59 -1.36 10.44
C LEU A 630 -4.32 -1.22 9.59
N SER A 631 -3.67 -0.06 9.73
CA SER A 631 -2.36 0.25 9.16
C SER A 631 -1.30 0.33 10.26
N VAL A 632 -1.24 -0.69 11.11
CA VAL A 632 -0.29 -0.73 12.24
C VAL A 632 1.16 -0.59 11.75
N PRO A 633 2.08 -0.04 12.56
CA PRO A 633 3.46 0.20 12.15
C PRO A 633 4.14 -1.03 11.55
N GLY A 634 4.72 -0.86 10.36
CA GLY A 634 5.42 -1.90 9.61
C GLY A 634 4.50 -2.91 8.90
N SER A 635 3.18 -2.81 9.03
CA SER A 635 2.24 -3.71 8.35
C SER A 635 2.39 -3.67 6.83
N VAL A 636 2.83 -2.54 6.25
CA VAL A 636 3.05 -2.41 4.79
C VAL A 636 3.97 -3.50 4.21
N TYR A 637 4.98 -3.93 4.98
CA TYR A 637 5.97 -4.91 4.54
C TYR A 637 5.44 -6.34 4.52
N TYR A 638 4.27 -6.57 5.13
CA TYR A 638 3.63 -7.89 5.21
C TYR A 638 2.37 -7.99 4.34
N ARG A 639 1.92 -6.88 3.76
CA ARG A 639 0.79 -6.88 2.82
C ARG A 639 1.26 -7.44 1.48
N LEU A 640 0.53 -8.44 0.98
CA LEU A 640 0.75 -8.96 -0.38
C LEU A 640 0.10 -8.00 -1.40
N ALA A 641 0.79 -7.72 -2.51
CA ALA A 641 0.15 -7.04 -3.63
C ALA A 641 -0.86 -7.96 -4.36
N PRO A 642 -1.79 -7.40 -5.16
CA PRO A 642 -2.82 -8.17 -5.88
C PRO A 642 -2.32 -9.37 -6.69
N ASP A 643 -1.13 -9.28 -7.27
CA ASP A 643 -0.48 -10.32 -8.09
C ASP A 643 0.57 -11.16 -7.33
N GLU A 644 0.75 -10.91 -6.04
CA GLU A 644 1.77 -11.58 -5.19
C GLU A 644 1.18 -12.66 -4.29
N SER A 645 0.07 -13.28 -4.69
CA SER A 645 -0.54 -14.38 -3.91
C SER A 645 0.38 -15.60 -3.77
N GLY A 646 1.32 -15.80 -4.70
CA GLY A 646 2.16 -17.00 -4.75
C GLY A 646 1.44 -18.25 -5.28
N PHE A 647 0.18 -18.15 -5.70
CA PHE A 647 -0.59 -19.25 -6.29
C PHE A 647 -1.09 -18.89 -7.70
N THR A 648 -0.90 -19.82 -8.64
CA THR A 648 -0.97 -19.54 -10.10
C THR A 648 -2.31 -18.99 -10.57
N ASN A 649 -3.42 -19.34 -9.90
CA ASN A 649 -4.78 -18.96 -10.28
C ASN A 649 -5.50 -18.15 -9.19
N LEU A 650 -4.77 -17.54 -8.26
CA LEU A 650 -5.32 -16.72 -7.19
C LEU A 650 -4.82 -15.29 -7.31
N VAL A 651 -5.73 -14.34 -7.37
CA VAL A 651 -5.46 -12.90 -7.39
C VAL A 651 -6.14 -12.27 -6.19
N LEU A 652 -5.49 -11.30 -5.55
CA LEU A 652 -5.98 -10.68 -4.31
C LEU A 652 -6.63 -9.34 -4.60
N ALA A 653 -7.71 -9.03 -3.88
CA ALA A 653 -8.39 -7.75 -3.97
C ALA A 653 -8.84 -7.32 -2.57
N GLY A 654 -8.46 -6.14 -2.10
CA GLY A 654 -8.87 -5.66 -0.78
C GLY A 654 -8.05 -4.48 -0.29
N ASP A 655 -8.61 -3.71 0.63
CA ASP A 655 -7.89 -2.63 1.33
C ASP A 655 -6.80 -3.14 2.29
N TRP A 656 -6.74 -4.46 2.50
CA TRP A 656 -5.67 -5.16 3.19
C TRP A 656 -4.46 -5.50 2.30
N THR A 657 -4.59 -5.42 0.98
CA THR A 657 -3.47 -5.67 0.06
C THR A 657 -2.49 -4.48 0.02
N ARG A 658 -1.28 -4.72 -0.51
CA ARG A 658 -0.30 -3.66 -0.71
C ARG A 658 -0.71 -2.79 -1.89
N CYS A 659 -0.75 -1.47 -1.67
CA CYS A 659 -1.05 -0.46 -2.68
C CYS A 659 -0.44 0.90 -2.28
N GLY A 660 -0.55 1.92 -3.12
CA GLY A 660 -0.10 3.28 -2.80
C GLY A 660 -0.99 4.04 -1.80
N ILE A 661 -1.72 3.35 -0.92
CA ILE A 661 -2.39 3.93 0.25
C ILE A 661 -2.12 3.09 1.51
N ASN A 662 -2.25 1.77 1.43
CA ASN A 662 -2.05 0.81 2.54
C ASN A 662 -2.94 1.08 3.77
N ALA A 663 -4.14 1.64 3.58
CA ALA A 663 -5.10 1.94 4.64
C ALA A 663 -6.50 1.42 4.33
N GLY A 664 -7.27 1.10 5.38
CA GLY A 664 -8.65 0.65 5.30
C GLY A 664 -9.59 1.71 4.73
N CYS A 665 -9.66 1.86 3.41
CA CYS A 665 -10.51 2.85 2.77
C CYS A 665 -10.97 2.42 1.37
N VAL A 666 -12.00 3.12 0.88
CA VAL A 666 -12.61 2.88 -0.45
C VAL A 666 -11.58 2.98 -1.57
N GLU A 667 -10.71 4.00 -1.54
CA GLU A 667 -9.73 4.21 -2.61
C GLU A 667 -8.67 3.11 -2.63
N ALA A 668 -8.18 2.65 -1.47
CA ALA A 668 -7.24 1.53 -1.39
C ALA A 668 -7.86 0.23 -1.93
N ALA A 669 -9.12 -0.06 -1.55
CA ALA A 669 -9.86 -1.20 -2.09
C ALA A 669 -10.07 -1.08 -3.60
N THR A 670 -10.32 0.13 -4.11
CA THR A 670 -10.50 0.38 -5.55
C THR A 670 -9.20 0.19 -6.33
N ILE A 671 -8.09 0.74 -5.84
CA ILE A 671 -6.74 0.56 -6.42
C ILE A 671 -6.42 -0.94 -6.49
N SER A 672 -6.66 -1.66 -5.40
CA SER A 672 -6.44 -3.11 -5.32
C SER A 672 -7.31 -3.88 -6.33
N GLY A 673 -8.60 -3.56 -6.42
CA GLY A 673 -9.51 -4.19 -7.38
C GLY A 673 -9.13 -3.93 -8.85
N LEU A 674 -8.66 -2.73 -9.17
CA LEU A 674 -8.17 -2.39 -10.51
C LEU A 674 -6.89 -3.17 -10.84
N ALA A 675 -5.96 -3.26 -9.90
CA ALA A 675 -4.73 -4.04 -10.05
C ALA A 675 -5.03 -5.54 -10.17
N ALA A 676 -6.01 -6.07 -9.43
CA ALA A 676 -6.49 -7.44 -9.58
C ALA A 676 -7.04 -7.69 -10.99
N ALA A 677 -7.88 -6.79 -11.52
CA ALA A 677 -8.37 -6.88 -12.90
C ALA A 677 -7.22 -6.76 -13.92
N ARG A 678 -6.18 -5.97 -13.63
CA ARG A 678 -5.01 -5.81 -14.50
C ARG A 678 -4.31 -7.14 -14.77
N VAL A 679 -4.23 -8.05 -13.79
CA VAL A 679 -3.65 -9.40 -13.96
C VAL A 679 -4.32 -10.19 -15.08
N PHE A 680 -5.63 -10.05 -15.25
CA PHE A 680 -6.39 -10.78 -16.28
C PHE A 680 -6.44 -10.04 -17.62
N THR A 681 -6.51 -8.72 -17.57
CA THR A 681 -6.72 -7.87 -18.75
C THR A 681 -5.41 -7.51 -19.45
N GLY A 682 -4.28 -7.52 -18.73
CA GLY A 682 -3.01 -6.98 -19.20
C GLY A 682 -3.05 -5.47 -19.42
N SER A 683 -4.02 -4.76 -18.82
CA SER A 683 -4.19 -3.32 -19.01
C SER A 683 -2.92 -2.55 -18.63
N THR A 684 -2.51 -1.62 -19.49
CA THR A 684 -1.40 -0.69 -19.21
C THR A 684 -1.91 0.66 -18.70
N GLU A 685 -3.20 0.79 -18.43
CA GLU A 685 -3.76 2.02 -17.89
C GLU A 685 -3.20 2.28 -16.48
N PRO A 686 -2.77 3.53 -16.21
CA PRO A 686 -2.25 3.89 -14.91
C PRO A 686 -3.36 3.85 -13.86
N ILE A 687 -3.07 3.24 -12.71
CA ILE A 687 -3.93 3.34 -11.53
C ILE A 687 -3.41 4.54 -10.74
N TYR A 688 -4.27 5.54 -10.53
CA TYR A 688 -3.85 6.78 -9.90
C TYR A 688 -3.45 6.54 -8.44
N GLY A 689 -2.24 6.92 -8.05
CA GLY A 689 -1.75 6.71 -6.70
C GLY A 689 -1.52 5.25 -6.31
N GLU A 690 -1.17 4.42 -7.28
CA GLU A 690 -0.66 3.07 -7.07
C GLU A 690 0.72 3.06 -6.39
N PHE A 691 1.55 4.08 -6.63
CA PHE A 691 2.90 4.23 -6.07
C PHE A 691 3.15 5.68 -5.63
N ASP A 692 3.98 5.85 -4.59
CA ASP A 692 4.42 7.18 -4.12
C ASP A 692 5.51 7.78 -5.00
N LEU A 693 6.42 6.93 -5.46
CA LEU A 693 7.50 7.29 -6.34
C LEU A 693 7.14 6.84 -7.75
N VAL A 694 7.31 7.72 -8.73
CA VAL A 694 7.10 7.33 -10.14
C VAL A 694 8.03 6.14 -10.43
N PRO A 695 7.51 4.98 -10.87
CA PRO A 695 8.30 3.78 -11.16
C PRO A 695 9.30 3.95 -12.30
N ASP A 696 9.27 5.10 -12.98
CA ASP A 696 10.36 5.56 -13.83
C ASP A 696 11.60 5.69 -12.95
N ALA A 697 12.29 4.54 -12.89
CA ALA A 697 13.65 4.39 -12.48
C ALA A 697 14.37 5.66 -12.90
N LEU A 698 15.16 6.21 -11.96
CA LEU A 698 16.28 7.06 -12.28
C LEU A 698 16.75 6.72 -13.70
N PRO A 699 16.85 7.69 -14.64
CA PRO A 699 17.44 7.37 -15.93
C PRO A 699 18.72 6.59 -15.61
N VAL A 700 18.86 5.38 -16.16
CA VAL A 700 19.95 4.43 -15.84
C VAL A 700 21.30 5.13 -15.54
N PRO A 701 21.71 6.20 -16.26
CA PRO A 701 22.84 7.05 -15.86
C PRO A 701 22.96 7.50 -14.38
N ALA A 702 21.86 7.77 -13.67
CA ALA A 702 21.83 8.25 -12.30
C ALA A 702 21.81 7.12 -11.25
N LEU A 703 21.37 5.90 -11.60
CA LEU A 703 21.62 4.69 -10.81
C LEU A 703 23.06 4.22 -10.94
N LEU A 704 23.67 4.48 -12.10
CA LEU A 704 25.06 4.19 -12.40
C LEU A 704 26.03 5.22 -11.81
N SER A 705 25.57 6.43 -11.43
CA SER A 705 26.41 7.43 -10.78
C SER A 705 26.65 7.08 -9.31
N SER A 706 27.47 6.06 -9.07
CA SER A 706 28.09 5.85 -7.78
C SER A 706 29.03 7.02 -7.48
N ILE A 707 28.93 7.54 -6.25
CA ILE A 707 29.67 8.71 -5.76
C ILE A 707 31.18 8.40 -5.63
N THR A 708 31.62 7.16 -5.88
CA THR A 708 32.97 6.70 -5.50
C THR A 708 33.60 5.64 -6.41
N ALA A 709 33.12 5.44 -7.65
CA ALA A 709 33.75 4.49 -8.58
C ALA A 709 35.27 4.67 -8.86
N PRO A 710 35.91 5.86 -8.74
CA PRO A 710 37.36 5.96 -8.93
C PRO A 710 38.22 5.62 -7.68
N HIS A 711 37.64 5.23 -6.54
CA HIS A 711 38.38 5.00 -5.29
C HIS A 711 38.60 3.52 -4.90
N ALA A 712 38.38 2.59 -5.82
CA ALA A 712 38.74 1.20 -5.61
C ALA A 712 40.23 1.06 -5.20
N ASN A 713 40.53 0.14 -4.28
CA ASN A 713 41.92 -0.18 -3.85
C ASN A 713 42.82 -0.66 -5.01
N TRP A 714 42.22 -0.85 -6.19
CA TRP A 714 42.79 -1.13 -7.49
C TRP A 714 41.96 -0.36 -8.53
N PRO A 715 42.50 0.26 -9.59
CA PRO A 715 43.78 -0.02 -10.21
C PRO A 715 44.89 0.99 -9.87
N LEU A 716 46.06 0.49 -9.48
CA LEU A 716 47.30 1.26 -9.32
C LEU A 716 48.03 1.50 -10.67
N THR A 717 47.33 1.37 -11.81
CA THR A 717 47.93 1.53 -13.15
C THR A 717 47.23 2.64 -13.94
N PRO A 718 47.95 3.41 -14.78
CA PRO A 718 47.37 4.55 -15.51
C PRO A 718 46.29 4.17 -16.54
N ALA A 719 46.23 2.90 -16.95
CA ALA A 719 45.35 2.39 -17.99
C ALA A 719 44.61 1.13 -17.53
N PHE A 720 43.28 1.20 -17.47
CA PHE A 720 42.38 0.11 -17.08
C PHE A 720 41.08 0.18 -17.89
N LEU A 721 40.26 -0.87 -17.88
CA LEU A 721 38.91 -0.83 -18.46
C LEU A 721 37.91 -0.36 -17.40
N ARG A 722 36.95 0.45 -17.81
CA ARG A 722 35.80 0.86 -16.98
C ARG A 722 34.51 0.73 -17.77
N GLY A 723 33.43 0.51 -17.05
CA GLY A 723 32.09 0.47 -17.61
C GLY A 723 31.06 0.64 -16.51
N SER A 724 29.80 0.56 -16.91
CA SER A 724 28.65 0.67 -16.02
C SER A 724 27.67 -0.42 -16.40
N MET A 725 27.02 -1.05 -15.42
CA MET A 725 26.14 -2.18 -15.68
C MET A 725 24.87 -2.17 -14.85
N GLU A 726 23.81 -2.66 -15.47
CA GLU A 726 22.57 -3.09 -14.84
C GLU A 726 22.46 -4.60 -15.05
N GLY A 727 22.25 -5.39 -14.00
CA GLY A 727 22.13 -6.83 -14.20
C GLY A 727 21.79 -7.64 -12.98
N VAL A 728 21.49 -8.91 -13.19
CA VAL A 728 21.09 -9.87 -12.15
C VAL A 728 22.26 -10.78 -11.83
N PHE A 729 22.60 -10.83 -10.53
CA PHE A 729 23.54 -11.79 -9.95
C PHE A 729 22.75 -12.91 -9.31
N SER A 730 23.04 -14.14 -9.73
CA SER A 730 22.36 -15.34 -9.25
C SER A 730 23.38 -16.38 -8.81
N PHE A 731 23.39 -16.70 -7.53
CA PHE A 731 24.36 -17.62 -6.93
C PHE A 731 23.73 -19.00 -6.73
N HIS A 732 24.43 -20.05 -7.15
CA HIS A 732 23.95 -21.43 -7.12
C HIS A 732 25.03 -22.42 -6.65
N ALA A 733 24.60 -23.50 -6.00
CA ALA A 733 25.45 -24.62 -5.63
C ALA A 733 25.23 -25.76 -6.64
N LEU A 734 26.28 -26.13 -7.38
CA LEU A 734 26.22 -27.19 -8.40
C LEU A 734 27.07 -28.41 -8.01
N PRO A 735 26.74 -29.64 -8.44
CA PRO A 735 27.51 -30.83 -8.11
C PRO A 735 28.98 -30.73 -8.52
N VAL A 736 29.90 -31.09 -7.61
CA VAL A 736 31.36 -30.98 -7.80
C VAL A 736 31.84 -31.68 -9.08
N ASP A 737 31.38 -32.91 -9.31
CA ASP A 737 31.75 -33.74 -10.46
C ASP A 737 31.37 -33.12 -11.81
N GLN A 738 30.31 -32.31 -11.83
CA GLN A 738 29.87 -31.59 -13.03
C GLN A 738 30.67 -30.31 -13.23
N VAL A 739 30.95 -29.57 -12.16
CA VAL A 739 31.74 -28.32 -12.22
C VAL A 739 33.19 -28.61 -12.61
N GLU A 740 33.78 -29.71 -12.14
CA GLU A 740 35.14 -30.14 -12.51
C GLU A 740 35.30 -30.36 -14.02
N GLN A 741 34.27 -30.90 -14.69
CA GLN A 741 34.29 -31.15 -16.15
C GLN A 741 34.35 -29.85 -16.97
N MET A 742 33.98 -28.72 -16.37
CA MET A 742 34.01 -27.42 -17.03
C MET A 742 35.39 -26.73 -16.93
N LEU A 743 36.29 -27.25 -16.09
CA LEU A 743 37.61 -26.65 -15.87
C LEU A 743 38.60 -27.03 -16.99
N PRO A 744 39.44 -26.08 -17.45
CA PRO A 744 40.53 -26.39 -18.37
C PRO A 744 41.63 -27.19 -17.67
N PRO A 745 42.45 -27.95 -18.43
CA PRO A 745 43.60 -28.67 -17.86
C PRO A 745 44.51 -27.78 -17.03
N GLY A 746 44.86 -28.25 -15.83
CA GLY A 746 45.74 -27.54 -14.88
C GLY A 746 45.01 -26.64 -13.87
N LEU A 747 43.69 -26.55 -13.93
CA LEU A 747 42.86 -25.91 -12.91
C LEU A 747 42.06 -26.95 -12.13
N VAL A 748 41.96 -26.78 -10.82
CA VAL A 748 41.18 -27.63 -9.92
C VAL A 748 40.30 -26.78 -9.02
N LEU A 749 39.24 -27.37 -8.45
CA LEU A 749 38.42 -26.70 -7.45
C LEU A 749 39.23 -26.53 -6.16
N SER A 750 39.21 -25.34 -5.58
CA SER A 750 39.85 -25.06 -4.30
C SER A 750 38.90 -25.41 -3.15
N ARG A 751 39.46 -25.62 -1.95
CA ARG A 751 38.67 -25.86 -0.74
C ARG A 751 37.91 -24.60 -0.35
N GLN A 752 36.65 -24.75 0.04
CA GLN A 752 35.76 -23.65 0.41
C GLN A 752 34.72 -24.11 1.43
N SER A 753 34.14 -23.17 2.17
CA SER A 753 33.14 -23.38 3.23
C SER A 753 31.76 -22.78 2.92
N VAL A 754 31.59 -22.22 1.72
CA VAL A 754 30.38 -21.52 1.24
C VAL A 754 29.27 -22.49 0.83
N THR A 755 29.62 -23.67 0.31
CA THR A 755 28.67 -24.74 -0.05
C THR A 755 29.09 -26.08 0.57
N SER A 756 28.20 -27.09 0.53
CA SER A 756 28.50 -28.42 1.06
C SER A 756 29.65 -29.10 0.32
N ALA A 757 30.28 -30.12 0.93
CA ALA A 757 31.39 -30.86 0.32
C ALA A 757 31.05 -31.56 -1.01
N THR A 758 29.77 -31.74 -1.34
CA THR A 758 29.30 -32.37 -2.58
C THR A 758 28.93 -31.37 -3.68
N THR A 759 28.93 -30.07 -3.37
CA THR A 759 28.54 -28.99 -4.28
C THR A 759 29.57 -27.86 -4.29
N HIS A 760 29.59 -27.06 -5.34
CA HIS A 760 30.54 -25.97 -5.54
C HIS A 760 29.82 -24.67 -5.94
N PRO A 761 30.29 -23.49 -5.46
CA PRO A 761 29.68 -22.21 -5.80
C PRO A 761 29.87 -21.82 -7.28
N VAL A 762 28.76 -21.54 -7.96
CA VAL A 762 28.73 -21.02 -9.33
C VAL A 762 27.84 -19.78 -9.38
N THR A 763 28.37 -18.70 -9.94
CA THR A 763 27.65 -17.43 -10.10
C THR A 763 27.26 -17.24 -11.56
N PHE A 764 25.99 -16.92 -11.80
CA PHE A 764 25.49 -16.47 -13.09
C PHE A 764 25.23 -14.97 -13.04
N LEU A 765 25.67 -14.26 -14.07
CA LEU A 765 25.42 -12.83 -14.21
C LEU A 765 24.70 -12.58 -15.53
N PHE A 766 23.63 -11.80 -15.50
CA PHE A 766 22.84 -11.43 -16.69
C PHE A 766 22.75 -9.92 -16.77
N ASN A 767 23.58 -9.31 -17.62
CA ASN A 767 23.87 -7.90 -17.51
C ASN A 767 23.68 -7.16 -18.83
N ARG A 768 23.23 -5.91 -18.72
CA ARG A 768 23.36 -4.88 -19.74
C ARG A 768 24.59 -4.04 -19.43
N GLN A 769 25.57 -4.09 -20.32
CA GLN A 769 26.81 -3.33 -20.23
C GLN A 769 26.68 -2.01 -20.98
N THR A 770 27.09 -0.92 -20.35
CA THR A 770 27.07 0.43 -20.91
C THR A 770 28.41 1.11 -20.69
N ASN A 771 28.75 2.06 -21.57
CA ASN A 771 29.90 2.94 -21.40
C ASN A 771 31.27 2.24 -21.24
N VAL A 772 31.39 1.01 -21.74
CA VAL A 772 32.60 0.19 -21.61
C VAL A 772 33.71 0.80 -22.46
N ARG A 773 34.88 1.07 -21.87
CA ARG A 773 36.05 1.65 -22.56
C ARG A 773 37.32 1.58 -21.73
N ALA A 774 38.46 1.84 -22.35
CA ALA A 774 39.70 2.13 -21.62
C ALA A 774 39.60 3.48 -20.90
N SER A 775 40.20 3.59 -19.71
CA SER A 775 40.12 4.74 -18.82
C SER A 775 40.57 6.06 -19.46
N PHE A 776 41.50 5.99 -20.41
CA PHE A 776 42.04 7.14 -21.15
C PHE A 776 41.24 7.52 -22.40
N LEU A 777 40.22 6.74 -22.78
CA LEU A 777 39.38 7.05 -23.94
C LEU A 777 38.14 7.85 -23.55
N PRO A 778 37.76 8.88 -24.33
CA PRO A 778 36.50 9.59 -24.14
C PRO A 778 35.31 8.67 -24.46
N GLN A 779 34.16 8.94 -23.82
CA GLN A 779 32.96 8.09 -23.85
C GLN A 779 32.45 7.77 -25.26
N PHE A 780 32.49 8.73 -26.19
CA PHE A 780 32.01 8.52 -27.56
C PHE A 780 32.85 7.54 -28.40
N LEU A 781 34.05 7.15 -27.92
CA LEU A 781 34.89 6.11 -28.51
C LEU A 781 34.77 4.76 -27.79
N GLY A 782 33.87 4.64 -26.80
CA GLY A 782 33.59 3.39 -26.09
C GLY A 782 32.72 2.41 -26.89
N PHE A 783 32.55 1.21 -26.35
CA PHE A 783 31.64 0.21 -26.91
C PHE A 783 30.19 0.71 -26.79
N LYS A 784 29.37 0.46 -27.83
CA LYS A 784 27.91 0.62 -27.76
C LYS A 784 27.34 -0.31 -26.70
N THR A 785 26.23 0.06 -26.07
CA THR A 785 25.49 -0.79 -25.10
C THR A 785 25.22 -2.18 -25.66
N TYR A 786 25.45 -3.21 -24.84
CA TYR A 786 25.31 -4.61 -25.22
C TYR A 786 24.87 -5.49 -24.03
N LEU A 787 24.32 -6.67 -24.30
CA LEU A 787 23.98 -7.66 -23.27
C LEU A 787 25.12 -8.68 -23.13
N GLU A 788 25.52 -8.95 -21.90
CA GLU A 788 26.58 -9.89 -21.54
C GLU A 788 26.12 -10.80 -20.40
N ASN A 789 26.06 -12.10 -20.70
CA ASN A 789 25.67 -13.12 -19.74
C ASN A 789 26.89 -13.99 -19.42
N ILE A 790 27.21 -14.14 -18.14
CA ILE A 790 28.48 -14.69 -17.66
C ILE A 790 28.19 -15.88 -16.73
N VAL A 791 29.00 -16.92 -16.87
CA VAL A 791 29.11 -18.01 -15.89
C VAL A 791 30.45 -17.88 -15.21
N ALA A 792 30.47 -17.86 -13.88
CA ALA A 792 31.67 -17.84 -13.07
C ALA A 792 31.70 -19.03 -12.14
N ILE A 793 32.74 -19.85 -12.25
CA ILE A 793 33.09 -20.88 -11.27
C ILE A 793 34.00 -20.22 -10.25
N ASN A 794 33.48 -19.98 -9.05
CA ASN A 794 34.23 -19.35 -7.97
C ASN A 794 35.14 -20.38 -7.30
N CYS A 795 36.10 -19.95 -6.48
CA CYS A 795 36.92 -20.84 -5.66
C CYS A 795 37.71 -21.92 -6.44
N VAL A 796 38.54 -21.52 -7.41
CA VAL A 796 39.42 -22.42 -8.19
C VAL A 796 40.89 -22.12 -7.92
N GLU A 797 41.77 -23.09 -8.12
CA GLU A 797 43.22 -22.93 -7.96
C GLU A 797 44.02 -23.66 -9.06
N ILE A 798 45.27 -23.24 -9.25
CA ILE A 798 46.19 -23.92 -10.18
C ILE A 798 46.65 -25.23 -9.53
N ALA A 799 46.51 -26.34 -10.24
CA ALA A 799 46.94 -27.65 -9.76
C ALA A 799 48.43 -27.66 -9.40
N GLY A 800 48.75 -28.03 -8.16
CA GLY A 800 50.14 -28.02 -7.65
C GLY A 800 50.73 -26.61 -7.46
N GLY A 801 49.91 -25.56 -7.51
CA GLY A 801 50.29 -24.19 -7.24
C GLY A 801 50.44 -23.88 -5.75
N ASP A 802 50.52 -22.59 -5.42
CA ASP A 802 50.70 -22.11 -4.05
C ASP A 802 49.38 -22.04 -3.25
N GLY A 803 48.26 -22.59 -3.75
CA GLY A 803 46.94 -22.55 -3.10
C GLY A 803 46.27 -21.18 -3.13
N THR A 804 46.68 -20.28 -4.03
CA THR A 804 45.96 -19.01 -4.27
C THR A 804 44.61 -19.29 -4.96
N VAL A 805 43.55 -18.67 -4.43
CA VAL A 805 42.17 -18.84 -4.90
C VAL A 805 41.83 -17.80 -5.97
N PHE A 806 41.19 -18.26 -7.05
CA PHE A 806 40.73 -17.46 -8.19
C PHE A 806 39.27 -17.79 -8.54
N SER A 807 38.71 -17.04 -9.49
CA SER A 807 37.48 -17.38 -10.22
C SER A 807 37.81 -17.72 -11.68
N PHE A 808 37.06 -18.62 -12.29
CA PHE A 808 37.21 -18.98 -13.71
C PHE A 808 35.89 -18.74 -14.46
N LEU A 809 35.99 -18.14 -15.65
CA LEU A 809 34.84 -17.83 -16.49
C LEU A 809 34.80 -18.78 -17.71
N PRO A 810 34.12 -19.94 -17.62
CA PRO A 810 34.05 -20.91 -18.73
C PRO A 810 33.37 -20.35 -19.98
N ALA A 811 32.44 -19.41 -19.82
CA ALA A 811 31.84 -18.70 -20.95
C ALA A 811 31.30 -17.33 -20.58
N LEU A 812 31.36 -16.42 -21.55
CA LEU A 812 30.64 -15.16 -21.55
C LEU A 812 29.90 -15.05 -22.89
N PHE A 813 28.58 -14.99 -22.88
CA PHE A 813 27.76 -14.86 -24.10
C PHE A 813 27.40 -13.40 -24.32
N LEU A 814 27.77 -12.82 -25.47
CA LEU A 814 27.58 -11.40 -25.79
C LEU A 814 26.91 -11.20 -27.14
N ASP A 815 26.14 -10.12 -27.30
CA ASP A 815 25.56 -9.68 -28.58
C ASP A 815 26.40 -8.60 -29.30
N ASN A 816 27.63 -8.33 -28.85
CA ASN A 816 28.55 -7.34 -29.44
C ASN A 816 29.86 -7.96 -29.94
N SER A 817 30.10 -7.89 -31.26
CA SER A 817 31.27 -8.51 -31.91
C SER A 817 32.62 -7.91 -31.50
N LEU A 818 32.70 -6.59 -31.33
CA LEU A 818 33.95 -5.90 -30.97
C LEU A 818 34.35 -6.20 -29.52
N ALA A 819 33.38 -6.22 -28.60
CA ALA A 819 33.59 -6.60 -27.21
C ALA A 819 34.02 -8.07 -27.09
N THR A 820 33.44 -8.96 -27.89
CA THR A 820 33.80 -10.38 -27.96
C THR A 820 35.24 -10.59 -28.41
N TYR A 821 35.63 -9.98 -29.54
CA TYR A 821 36.99 -10.17 -30.09
C TYR A 821 38.08 -9.54 -29.21
N SER A 822 37.85 -8.32 -28.70
CA SER A 822 38.80 -7.63 -27.83
C SER A 822 39.02 -8.37 -26.50
N GLY A 823 37.97 -8.91 -25.88
CA GLY A 823 38.09 -9.72 -24.66
C GLY A 823 38.91 -10.99 -24.85
N ARG A 824 38.72 -11.70 -25.99
CA ARG A 824 39.53 -12.88 -26.33
C ARG A 824 41.00 -12.51 -26.52
N LEU A 825 41.28 -11.47 -27.30
CA LEU A 825 42.64 -11.07 -27.65
C LEU A 825 43.43 -10.58 -26.42
N PHE A 826 42.88 -9.61 -25.68
CA PHE A 826 43.60 -8.92 -24.61
C PHE A 826 43.51 -9.59 -23.25
N TYR A 827 42.44 -10.35 -22.98
CA TYR A 827 42.20 -10.96 -21.67
C TYR A 827 42.09 -12.49 -21.68
N GLY A 828 42.11 -13.16 -22.84
CA GLY A 828 41.99 -14.62 -22.88
C GLY A 828 40.63 -15.15 -22.42
N LEU A 829 39.62 -14.29 -22.33
CA LEU A 829 38.28 -14.65 -21.88
C LEU A 829 37.56 -15.51 -22.92
N ALA A 830 36.83 -16.53 -22.46
CA ALA A 830 36.01 -17.41 -23.27
C ALA A 830 34.70 -16.73 -23.74
N LYS A 831 34.82 -15.53 -24.32
CA LYS A 831 33.68 -14.79 -24.87
C LYS A 831 33.14 -15.53 -26.10
N GLN A 832 31.83 -15.62 -26.26
CA GLN A 832 31.14 -16.23 -27.38
C GLN A 832 30.10 -15.25 -27.90
N LEU A 833 29.97 -15.14 -29.22
CA LEU A 833 28.90 -14.33 -29.80
C LEU A 833 27.59 -15.10 -29.67
N ALA A 834 26.53 -14.42 -29.26
CA ALA A 834 25.23 -15.01 -28.99
C ALA A 834 24.09 -14.02 -29.24
N LYS A 835 22.89 -14.56 -29.39
CA LYS A 835 21.65 -13.77 -29.45
C LYS A 835 21.09 -13.65 -28.05
N ASN A 836 21.47 -12.57 -27.38
CA ASN A 836 20.95 -12.20 -26.08
C ASN A 836 19.74 -11.28 -26.26
N THR A 837 18.68 -11.52 -25.50
CA THR A 837 17.50 -10.64 -25.45
C THR A 837 17.07 -10.44 -24.00
N LEU A 838 16.52 -9.25 -23.72
CA LEU A 838 15.89 -8.92 -22.45
C LEU A 838 14.50 -8.35 -22.75
N VAL A 839 13.45 -9.06 -22.32
CA VAL A 839 12.05 -8.65 -22.47
C VAL A 839 11.37 -8.73 -21.11
N GLY A 840 10.88 -7.59 -20.61
CA GLY A 840 10.38 -7.50 -19.23
C GLY A 840 11.46 -7.93 -18.23
N SER A 841 11.17 -8.95 -17.42
CA SER A 841 12.12 -9.53 -16.45
C SER A 841 12.80 -10.83 -16.93
N THR A 842 12.77 -11.12 -18.23
CA THR A 842 13.31 -12.37 -18.79
C THR A 842 14.49 -12.10 -19.71
N TYR A 843 15.63 -12.71 -19.38
CA TYR A 843 16.81 -12.82 -20.24
C TYR A 843 16.78 -14.15 -20.99
N SER A 844 17.01 -14.12 -22.29
CA SER A 844 17.17 -15.33 -23.11
C SER A 844 18.44 -15.26 -23.93
N THR A 845 19.22 -16.35 -23.91
CA THR A 845 20.43 -16.51 -24.73
C THR A 845 20.24 -17.68 -25.69
N ALA A 846 20.54 -17.45 -26.97
CA ALA A 846 20.70 -18.49 -27.97
C ALA A 846 22.05 -18.36 -28.69
N THR A 847 22.57 -19.45 -29.23
CA THR A 847 23.75 -19.43 -30.11
C THR A 847 23.47 -18.65 -31.40
N GLU A 848 24.50 -18.39 -32.20
CA GLU A 848 24.33 -17.71 -33.50
C GLU A 848 23.37 -18.49 -34.43
N GLU A 849 23.37 -19.82 -34.32
CA GLU A 849 22.51 -20.77 -35.04
C GLU A 849 21.09 -20.89 -34.45
N ASN A 850 20.72 -20.05 -33.47
CA ASN A 850 19.45 -20.07 -32.74
C ASN A 850 19.22 -21.30 -31.84
N ALA A 851 20.27 -22.03 -31.43
CA ALA A 851 20.10 -23.07 -30.42
C ALA A 851 19.97 -22.41 -29.03
N PRO A 852 18.95 -22.74 -28.21
CA PRO A 852 18.76 -22.09 -26.92
C PRO A 852 19.87 -22.50 -25.94
N VAL A 853 20.45 -21.55 -25.22
CA VAL A 853 21.49 -21.81 -24.20
C VAL A 853 20.82 -21.83 -22.82
N TRP A 854 20.07 -20.78 -22.49
CA TRP A 854 19.27 -20.68 -21.28
C TRP A 854 18.19 -19.60 -21.37
N THR A 855 17.26 -19.63 -20.42
CA THR A 855 16.33 -18.55 -20.10
C THR A 855 16.38 -18.26 -18.61
N MET A 856 16.57 -17.00 -18.22
CA MET A 856 16.53 -16.56 -16.82
C MET A 856 15.39 -15.57 -16.64
N ARG A 857 14.52 -15.83 -15.67
CA ARG A 857 13.49 -14.89 -15.22
C ARG A 857 13.79 -14.46 -13.79
N TYR A 858 13.61 -13.18 -13.50
CA TYR A 858 13.71 -12.65 -12.14
C TYR A 858 12.40 -12.00 -11.68
N PHE A 859 12.25 -11.92 -10.35
CA PHE A 859 11.11 -11.34 -9.65
C PHE A 859 11.64 -10.42 -8.55
N ASP A 860 11.37 -9.12 -8.66
CA ASP A 860 11.79 -8.13 -7.66
C ASP A 860 11.05 -8.39 -6.35
N TYR A 861 11.80 -8.52 -5.24
CA TYR A 861 11.27 -8.91 -3.93
C TYR A 861 11.24 -7.74 -2.93
N ALA A 862 11.93 -6.65 -3.24
CA ALA A 862 11.96 -5.44 -2.41
C ALA A 862 12.21 -4.20 -3.28
N PRO A 863 11.98 -2.97 -2.78
CA PRO A 863 12.37 -1.75 -3.49
C PRO A 863 13.91 -1.60 -3.62
N ILE A 864 14.34 -0.72 -4.52
CA ILE A 864 15.76 -0.40 -4.73
C ILE A 864 16.35 0.18 -3.43
N SER A 865 17.47 -0.40 -2.96
CA SER A 865 18.27 0.13 -1.86
C SER A 865 19.76 0.02 -2.17
N ARG A 866 20.64 0.42 -1.24
CA ARG A 866 22.08 0.13 -1.33
C ARG A 866 22.32 -1.35 -1.03
N LEU A 867 23.15 -2.02 -1.83
CA LEU A 867 23.44 -3.45 -1.65
C LEU A 867 23.99 -3.78 -0.25
N VAL A 868 24.76 -2.85 0.34
CA VAL A 868 25.29 -2.95 1.72
C VAL A 868 24.19 -3.01 2.79
N GLU A 869 23.01 -2.47 2.52
CA GLU A 869 21.90 -2.40 3.48
C GLU A 869 20.98 -3.62 3.38
N LEU A 870 21.10 -4.42 2.32
CA LEU A 870 20.20 -5.54 2.03
C LEU A 870 20.64 -6.87 2.67
N GLY A 871 21.91 -7.00 3.05
CA GLY A 871 22.38 -8.19 3.78
C GLY A 871 23.88 -8.38 3.85
N ASN A 872 24.33 -9.63 4.02
CA ASN A 872 25.74 -9.96 4.24
C ASN A 872 26.58 -9.74 2.97
N ILE A 873 26.97 -8.49 2.74
CA ILE A 873 27.82 -8.10 1.63
C ILE A 873 29.22 -8.74 1.70
N GLY A 874 29.66 -9.17 2.88
CA GLY A 874 30.96 -9.84 3.05
C GLY A 874 31.06 -11.11 2.20
N LEU A 875 30.01 -11.94 2.18
CA LEU A 875 29.97 -13.15 1.36
C LEU A 875 29.90 -12.83 -0.14
N VAL A 876 29.13 -11.81 -0.52
CA VAL A 876 29.04 -11.35 -1.91
C VAL A 876 30.40 -10.86 -2.41
N ARG A 877 31.12 -10.08 -1.59
CA ARG A 877 32.49 -9.63 -1.88
C ARG A 877 33.47 -10.79 -1.98
N ALA A 878 33.38 -11.76 -1.09
CA ALA A 878 34.25 -12.93 -1.13
C ALA A 878 34.15 -13.69 -2.47
N LEU A 879 32.95 -13.78 -3.05
CA LEU A 879 32.73 -14.44 -4.35
C LEU A 879 33.08 -13.55 -5.54
N LEU A 880 32.75 -12.26 -5.49
CA LEU A 880 32.87 -11.34 -6.64
C LEU A 880 34.22 -10.59 -6.73
N ASP A 881 34.87 -10.29 -5.61
CA ASP A 881 36.15 -9.55 -5.58
C ASP A 881 37.35 -10.50 -5.85
N THR A 882 37.11 -11.82 -5.93
CA THR A 882 38.15 -12.83 -6.23
C THR A 882 38.67 -12.66 -7.67
N PRO A 883 40.00 -12.52 -7.87
CA PRO A 883 40.58 -12.32 -9.21
C PRO A 883 40.25 -13.45 -10.19
N ILE A 884 40.05 -13.09 -11.45
CA ILE A 884 39.70 -14.01 -12.52
C ILE A 884 40.98 -14.56 -13.15
N LEU A 885 41.02 -15.88 -13.39
CA LEU A 885 42.12 -16.58 -14.04
C LEU A 885 41.68 -17.11 -15.42
N THR A 886 42.56 -16.98 -16.42
CA THR A 886 42.32 -17.45 -17.80
C THR A 886 43.55 -18.13 -18.39
N PRO A 887 43.39 -19.16 -19.24
CA PRO A 887 44.51 -19.83 -19.90
C PRO A 887 45.05 -19.04 -21.10
N ARG A 888 46.39 -19.04 -21.29
CA ARG A 888 47.07 -18.36 -22.42
C ARG A 888 47.81 -19.28 -23.39
N GLY A 889 47.68 -20.60 -23.22
CA GLY A 889 48.44 -21.60 -23.97
C GLY A 889 49.77 -21.95 -23.30
N ASN A 890 50.33 -23.11 -23.65
CA ASN A 890 51.58 -23.67 -23.09
C ASN A 890 51.61 -23.76 -21.54
N GLY A 891 50.45 -23.97 -20.90
CA GLY A 891 50.34 -24.08 -19.44
C GLY A 891 50.48 -22.74 -18.68
N SER A 892 50.47 -21.60 -19.37
CA SER A 892 50.55 -20.27 -18.76
C SER A 892 49.17 -19.70 -18.41
N TRP A 893 49.10 -18.98 -17.28
CA TRP A 893 47.86 -18.38 -16.75
C TRP A 893 47.95 -16.86 -16.67
N GLN A 894 46.90 -16.19 -17.14
CA GLN A 894 46.70 -14.75 -17.00
C GLN A 894 45.62 -14.48 -15.95
N ALA A 895 45.96 -13.66 -14.96
CA ALA A 895 45.05 -13.17 -13.93
C ALA A 895 44.64 -11.73 -14.19
N MET A 896 43.40 -11.39 -13.84
CA MET A 896 42.86 -10.04 -13.91
C MET A 896 41.98 -9.76 -12.69
N ALA A 897 41.95 -8.51 -12.24
CA ALA A 897 41.10 -8.08 -11.15
C ALA A 897 39.89 -7.32 -11.71
N PHE A 898 38.69 -7.74 -11.35
CA PHE A 898 37.44 -7.10 -11.72
C PHE A 898 36.78 -6.56 -10.45
N ASP A 899 36.53 -5.26 -10.41
CA ASP A 899 35.85 -4.62 -9.28
C ASP A 899 34.47 -4.13 -9.73
N PHE A 900 33.43 -4.74 -9.18
CA PHE A 900 32.04 -4.38 -9.43
C PHE A 900 31.55 -3.19 -8.59
N SER A 901 32.39 -2.60 -7.73
CA SER A 901 32.05 -1.51 -6.81
C SER A 901 30.81 -1.77 -5.95
N ILE A 902 30.58 -3.04 -5.60
CA ILE A 902 29.36 -3.52 -4.92
C ILE A 902 29.09 -2.85 -3.56
N GLY A 903 30.12 -2.33 -2.89
CA GLY A 903 29.96 -1.55 -1.66
C GLY A 903 29.20 -0.22 -1.85
N SER A 904 29.07 0.24 -3.08
CA SER A 904 28.33 1.45 -3.46
C SER A 904 27.15 1.17 -4.40
N ALA A 905 26.95 -0.08 -4.80
CA ALA A 905 25.92 -0.45 -5.76
C ALA A 905 24.51 -0.23 -5.19
N PHE A 906 23.60 0.20 -6.05
CA PHE A 906 22.17 0.03 -5.79
C PHE A 906 21.76 -1.38 -6.17
N ALA A 907 20.87 -2.00 -5.41
CA ALA A 907 20.38 -3.33 -5.67
C ALA A 907 18.93 -3.51 -5.22
N VAL A 908 18.32 -4.56 -5.77
CA VAL A 908 17.02 -5.11 -5.41
C VAL A 908 17.22 -6.60 -5.17
N PRO A 909 16.83 -7.17 -4.01
CA PRO A 909 16.76 -8.61 -3.84
C PRO A 909 15.78 -9.19 -4.86
N VAL A 910 16.18 -10.24 -5.58
CA VAL A 910 15.32 -10.90 -6.59
C VAL A 910 15.31 -12.40 -6.42
N ALA A 911 14.17 -13.04 -6.60
CA ALA A 911 14.15 -14.48 -6.84
C ALA A 911 14.45 -14.74 -8.31
N THR A 912 15.27 -15.76 -8.62
CA THR A 912 15.58 -16.12 -10.02
C THR A 912 15.12 -17.53 -10.34
N GLN A 913 14.69 -17.72 -11.58
CA GLN A 913 14.47 -19.01 -12.19
C GLN A 913 15.28 -19.08 -13.48
N LEU A 914 16.30 -19.95 -13.51
CA LEU A 914 17.20 -20.17 -14.62
C LEU A 914 16.97 -21.56 -15.22
N ASP A 915 16.45 -21.60 -16.44
CA ASP A 915 16.29 -22.81 -17.24
C ASP A 915 17.50 -22.96 -18.19
N VAL A 916 18.38 -23.93 -17.94
CA VAL A 916 19.57 -24.23 -18.77
C VAL A 916 19.26 -25.37 -19.73
N PHE A 917 19.62 -25.21 -21.01
CA PHE A 917 19.39 -26.20 -22.05
C PHE A 917 20.66 -27.03 -22.35
N PRO A 918 20.54 -28.27 -22.86
CA PRO A 918 21.70 -29.12 -23.20
C PRO A 918 22.63 -28.51 -24.26
N THR A 919 22.12 -27.57 -25.04
CA THR A 919 22.81 -26.84 -26.11
C THR A 919 23.71 -25.71 -25.61
N ASN A 920 23.99 -25.63 -24.30
CA ASN A 920 24.80 -24.55 -23.71
C ASN A 920 26.28 -24.57 -24.12
N GLY A 921 26.80 -25.69 -24.64
CA GLY A 921 28.13 -25.77 -25.22
C GLY A 921 29.31 -25.70 -24.23
N ILE A 922 29.06 -25.60 -22.92
CA ILE A 922 30.11 -25.44 -21.89
C ILE A 922 30.05 -26.51 -20.80
N GLY A 923 29.23 -27.54 -20.99
CA GLY A 923 29.11 -28.66 -20.05
C GLY A 923 28.26 -28.36 -18.81
N LEU A 924 27.51 -27.24 -18.79
CA LEU A 924 26.57 -26.98 -17.71
C LEU A 924 25.44 -28.03 -17.71
N PRO A 925 25.01 -28.52 -16.54
CA PRO A 925 23.88 -29.42 -16.43
C PRO A 925 22.60 -28.75 -16.94
N ALA A 926 21.88 -29.44 -17.83
CA ALA A 926 20.57 -29.01 -18.27
C ALA A 926 19.56 -29.19 -17.13
N GLY A 927 18.67 -28.21 -16.95
CA GLY A 927 17.69 -28.23 -15.86
C GLY A 927 17.31 -26.83 -15.39
N ARG A 928 16.44 -26.79 -14.38
CA ARG A 928 15.97 -25.56 -13.75
C ARG A 928 16.73 -25.32 -12.45
N PHE A 929 17.30 -24.14 -12.31
CA PHE A 929 17.98 -23.66 -11.12
C PHE A 929 17.23 -22.47 -10.56
N ILE A 930 16.96 -22.48 -9.26
CA ILE A 930 16.28 -21.39 -8.57
C ILE A 930 17.25 -20.81 -7.55
N SER A 931 17.34 -19.49 -7.48
CA SER A 931 18.05 -18.81 -6.40
C SER A 931 17.04 -17.94 -5.63
N PRO A 932 16.99 -18.05 -4.29
CA PRO A 932 16.11 -17.21 -3.48
C PRO A 932 16.60 -15.75 -3.48
N PRO A 933 15.76 -14.77 -3.10
CA PRO A 933 16.19 -13.38 -2.92
C PRO A 933 17.35 -13.24 -1.93
N PHE A 934 18.24 -12.27 -2.18
CA PHE A 934 19.29 -11.86 -1.25
C PHE A 934 18.70 -11.45 0.12
N ARG A 935 19.29 -11.91 1.22
CA ARG A 935 18.76 -11.76 2.60
C ARG A 935 19.81 -11.27 3.60
N ALA A 936 19.32 -10.70 4.71
CA ALA A 936 20.14 -10.15 5.78
C ALA A 936 20.91 -11.17 6.63
N GLN A 937 20.33 -12.35 6.89
CA GLN A 937 20.99 -13.43 7.61
C GLN A 937 21.06 -14.67 6.71
N PRO A 938 22.27 -15.18 6.40
CA PRO A 938 22.40 -16.47 5.74
C PRO A 938 22.00 -17.59 6.70
N GLU A 939 21.42 -18.67 6.18
CA GLU A 939 21.43 -19.96 6.88
C GLU A 939 22.90 -20.34 7.14
N GLU A 940 23.23 -20.91 8.30
CA GLU A 940 24.61 -21.34 8.61
C GLU A 940 25.19 -22.16 7.44
N ASN A 941 26.19 -21.61 6.74
CA ASN A 941 26.82 -22.15 5.52
C ASN A 941 25.94 -22.20 4.25
N GLY A 942 25.49 -21.05 3.75
CA GLY A 942 24.74 -20.92 2.49
C GLY A 942 25.20 -19.79 1.57
N LEU A 943 24.81 -19.86 0.29
CA LEU A 943 25.06 -18.82 -0.72
C LEU A 943 24.22 -17.55 -0.48
N PRO A 944 24.62 -16.38 -1.04
CA PRO A 944 23.90 -15.12 -0.84
C PRO A 944 22.43 -15.09 -1.27
N GLY A 945 22.01 -15.93 -2.22
CA GLY A 945 20.74 -15.76 -2.95
C GLY A 945 20.96 -14.97 -4.23
N ALA A 946 20.00 -14.18 -4.70
CA ALA A 946 20.10 -13.40 -5.93
C ALA A 946 19.64 -11.95 -5.76
N PHE A 947 20.25 -11.05 -6.54
CA PHE A 947 19.90 -9.64 -6.57
C PHE A 947 20.11 -9.03 -7.96
N ARG A 948 19.30 -8.04 -8.30
CA ARG A 948 19.53 -7.15 -9.44
C ARG A 948 20.27 -5.92 -8.95
N CYS A 949 21.33 -5.48 -9.63
CA CYS A 949 22.08 -4.30 -9.23
C CYS A 949 22.39 -3.34 -10.38
N TRP A 950 22.67 -2.09 -9.98
CA TRP A 950 23.20 -1.03 -10.82
C TRP A 950 24.51 -0.54 -10.21
N THR A 951 25.57 -0.60 -11.00
CA THR A 951 26.90 -0.26 -10.53
C THR A 951 27.85 0.15 -11.64
N ASP A 952 28.85 0.94 -11.29
CA ASP A 952 30.05 1.13 -12.10
C ASP A 952 31.04 0.00 -11.80
N TRP A 953 31.88 -0.34 -12.77
CA TRP A 953 32.91 -1.35 -12.59
C TRP A 953 34.22 -0.99 -13.27
N THR A 954 35.31 -1.58 -12.77
CA THR A 954 36.63 -1.49 -13.37
C THR A 954 37.26 -2.87 -13.55
N LEU A 955 38.12 -3.00 -14.57
CA LEU A 955 38.86 -4.21 -14.86
C LEU A 955 40.33 -3.83 -15.10
N SER A 956 41.24 -4.54 -14.43
CA SER A 956 42.68 -4.27 -14.48
C SER A 956 43.24 -4.30 -15.89
N ASN A 957 44.40 -3.67 -16.08
CA ASN A 957 45.15 -3.73 -17.34
C ASN A 957 45.48 -5.20 -17.72
N PRO A 958 45.36 -5.61 -19.00
CA PRO A 958 45.69 -6.98 -19.41
C PRO A 958 47.16 -7.37 -19.15
N PHE A 959 48.09 -6.41 -19.11
CA PHE A 959 49.51 -6.67 -18.87
C PHE A 959 49.89 -6.75 -17.38
N ASP A 960 48.93 -6.53 -16.48
CA ASP A 960 49.15 -6.43 -15.04
C ASP A 960 49.04 -7.78 -14.29
N SER A 961 48.97 -8.88 -15.05
CA SER A 961 48.71 -10.20 -14.48
C SER A 961 49.72 -10.65 -13.42
N ALA A 962 50.99 -10.30 -13.53
CA ALA A 962 52.00 -10.69 -12.54
C ALA A 962 51.72 -10.06 -11.17
N ARG A 963 51.34 -8.78 -11.17
CA ARG A 963 51.00 -8.04 -9.95
C ARG A 963 49.68 -8.51 -9.35
N VAL A 964 48.67 -8.76 -10.18
CA VAL A 964 47.38 -9.33 -9.73
C VAL A 964 47.60 -10.68 -9.04
N LYS A 965 48.41 -11.57 -9.62
CA LYS A 965 48.76 -12.87 -8.99
C LYS A 965 49.50 -12.69 -7.68
N ALA A 966 50.48 -11.77 -7.62
CA ALA A 966 51.24 -11.51 -6.39
C ALA A 966 50.34 -10.99 -5.25
N VAL A 967 49.37 -10.12 -5.56
CA VAL A 967 48.43 -9.61 -4.56
C VAL A 967 47.39 -10.65 -4.15
N ALA A 968 46.87 -11.43 -5.09
CA ALA A 968 46.00 -12.57 -4.77
C ALA A 968 46.70 -13.56 -3.82
N ALA A 969 47.97 -13.89 -4.09
CA ALA A 969 48.78 -14.76 -3.25
C ALA A 969 49.07 -14.14 -1.87
N ALA A 970 49.24 -12.81 -1.78
CA ALA A 970 49.42 -12.12 -0.49
C ALA A 970 48.13 -12.05 0.34
N GLN A 971 46.97 -12.00 -0.31
CA GLN A 971 45.65 -12.02 0.34
C GLN A 971 45.29 -13.40 0.91
N LYS A 972 46.04 -14.46 0.55
CA LYS A 972 45.89 -15.83 1.08
C LYS A 972 45.94 -15.92 2.62
N TYR A 973 46.53 -14.93 3.30
CA TYR A 973 46.59 -14.86 4.77
C TYR A 973 45.34 -14.25 5.43
N PHE A 974 44.38 -13.72 4.66
CA PHE A 974 43.05 -13.35 5.15
C PHE A 974 42.11 -14.54 4.90
N ASP A 975 41.97 -15.35 5.94
CA ASP A 975 41.43 -16.69 5.91
C ASP A 975 39.94 -16.74 5.46
N PHE A 976 39.62 -17.62 4.51
CA PHE A 976 38.26 -18.14 4.31
C PHE A 976 37.84 -19.10 5.44
N ASN A 977 38.73 -19.36 6.42
CA ASN A 977 38.36 -19.94 7.70
C ASN A 977 37.66 -18.88 8.57
N TRP A 978 36.36 -18.68 8.34
CA TRP A 978 35.47 -18.29 9.42
C TRP A 978 35.70 -19.26 10.58
N GLN A 979 36.15 -18.71 11.70
CA GLN A 979 36.77 -19.45 12.79
C GLN A 979 35.93 -20.62 13.26
N GLN A 980 36.62 -21.76 13.40
CA GLN A 980 36.24 -22.86 14.28
C GLN A 980 35.94 -22.33 15.70
N THR A 981 34.69 -22.44 16.12
CA THR A 981 34.25 -22.91 17.45
C THR A 981 32.81 -23.34 17.37
#